data_AF-A0A937TP38-F1
#
_entry.id   AF-A0A937TP38-F1
#
_cell.length_a   1.000
_cell.length_b   1.000
_cell.length_c   1.000
_cell.angle_alpha   90.00
_cell.angle_beta   90.00
_cell.angle_gamma   90.00
#
_symmetry.space_group_name_H-M   'P 1'
#
loop_
_entity.id
_entity.type
_entity.pdbx_description
1 polymer ?
#
loop_
_entity_poly.entity_id
_entity_poly.type
_entity_poly.pdbx_seq_one_letter_code
_entity_poly.pdbx_strand_id
1 'polypeptide(L)'
;MKRTVFYIVFLFIFLVSGQTQVIVNEVMAYNTSTILNPQTGLYTDWIELYNTSEKPYDLTYISLSDEYIDPGKWIFPSGTIIGPGEYLIIWADQPERPVAGLHATFKLDVAGESIFLTNLGTGQMIDSITFSRQFENVAFGNNNDGEHVYLSNPTPGSINDHNSGYKLAFGIQFDPLPGLYPGPQNVILSWHGTGATIRYTLDGSEPGENSDIYSGPLAVNSNTVIRTKIWAAGYEPGWIETGTYIIGQTFNLPVFSLTTDPPNLWDDYTGIYVQGLNGIPGYCNDQPMNFNQDWERPLSLEYFDLTGKRILHIDGGTKIFGGCSRGFEMKSLAFYARSQYGANEIRYPFFREKDIDWFKELVFRNSGNDFQYTMIRDGVMQAVVKGRMDLDVQAFEPVHIFLNGEYWGIHNLREKLNEHYIYSNYRIPPEEIDFIKNRNQVFAGTYTNYSQLNNYLATNSLSPQENYDWVASKMDVYEYMNYLMTQMFFGNDDWPGNNLKYWRQNTTDGKWRWILFDLDFGMGLYGFEPAQDMFSFSTAENGPSWPNPPWSTLIIRRLFENEGFRDEFIRKYMMHLNTTFHEDRVVQVIDSIYGMIAGDFPVHFNRWHQPWSIEQWEANIEQLREFARLRPDFVWQNMRRFFSLGDVIMLKIENSDTSGKVIVNGFEIPADGLSGRFFKGFPMELEALPAAENTFSHWELSSGGFHQEVLLPSRSTWKYFDKGYSPGAGWNLEAFNDASWDEGPAELGYGDNNETTVLNYGPDPDNKYITYYFRNEFEVTDISNFTGFTINLMRDDGAVIYVNGEEVLRSNMPSGDIGYDTYSLTFVGGDEEFSYFNYQLDELPIQTGTNYIAVEIHQSGPGSSDISFDLELSGNYYSAGETTFLYGSRINFEPSEGISIKPVFKTADEIPELIINEFMADNLTAYPDESGQFEDWIEIFNAGQQVVNLAGFYFTDDLNDPFKWKIPDTYPDQTTIHSGEYLVLFADQDTMQGPLHLNFRLGAIGEEIGISTIFQDQFTWIDSVIFGPQTTDQSFGRYPDGASSWNMMVQYTPGASNLFTSNQEYQARHFQMELFPNPANDLLYIHIGNISRYPAEASFELQLFDLTGRLILRQDLINPDPDFTYTLDLSIVPSGFYLLKAGNGNQEVIERLVIQ
;
A
#
# COMPACT_ATOMS: atom_id res chain seq x y z
N MET A 1 -1.69 -58.75 -19.19
CA MET A 1 -0.97 -59.55 -18.17
C MET A 1 -1.40 -59.01 -16.81
N LYS A 2 -2.17 -59.79 -16.05
CA LYS A 2 -2.75 -59.39 -14.76
C LYS A 2 -1.64 -59.29 -13.71
N ARG A 3 -1.57 -58.20 -12.94
CA ARG A 3 -0.90 -58.16 -11.64
C ARG A 3 -1.91 -57.73 -10.59
N THR A 4 -2.42 -58.74 -9.90
CA THR A 4 -3.26 -58.67 -8.71
C THR A 4 -2.42 -58.11 -7.56
N VAL A 5 -2.81 -56.98 -6.97
CA VAL A 5 -2.27 -56.48 -5.71
C VAL A 5 -3.22 -56.95 -4.60
N PHE A 6 -2.68 -57.74 -3.67
CA PHE A 6 -3.36 -58.20 -2.46
C PHE A 6 -3.49 -57.02 -1.48
N TYR A 7 -4.72 -56.58 -1.19
CA TYR A 7 -5.00 -55.81 0.02
C TYR A 7 -5.06 -56.78 1.20
N ILE A 8 -4.13 -56.64 2.14
CA ILE A 8 -4.20 -57.30 3.44
C ILE A 8 -5.27 -56.56 4.26
N VAL A 9 -6.42 -57.20 4.42
CA VAL A 9 -7.47 -56.78 5.37
C VAL A 9 -6.98 -57.12 6.77
N PHE A 10 -6.64 -56.09 7.57
CA PHE A 10 -6.55 -56.25 9.02
C PHE A 10 -7.99 -56.37 9.56
N LEU A 11 -8.38 -57.59 9.88
CA LEU A 11 -9.63 -57.89 10.55
C LEU A 11 -9.46 -57.51 12.05
N PHE A 12 -9.75 -56.26 12.40
CA PHE A 12 -10.03 -55.92 13.80
C PHE A 12 -11.40 -56.50 14.15
N ILE A 13 -11.41 -57.59 14.89
CA ILE A 13 -12.60 -58.04 15.62
C ILE A 13 -12.80 -57.02 16.75
N PHE A 14 -13.60 -55.99 16.48
CA PHE A 14 -14.23 -55.23 17.55
C PHE A 14 -15.22 -56.16 18.25
N LEU A 15 -14.88 -56.54 19.49
CA LEU A 15 -15.88 -56.94 20.46
C LEU A 15 -16.80 -55.73 20.66
N VAL A 16 -17.99 -55.78 20.06
CA VAL A 16 -19.08 -54.85 20.35
C VAL A 16 -19.52 -55.12 21.80
N SER A 17 -18.95 -54.36 22.74
CA SER A 17 -19.65 -54.03 23.98
C SER A 17 -20.45 -52.77 23.69
N GLY A 18 -21.78 -52.84 23.74
CA GLY A 18 -22.64 -51.67 23.61
C GLY A 18 -22.32 -50.64 24.68
N GLN A 19 -21.71 -49.52 24.28
CA GLN A 19 -21.83 -48.24 24.95
C GLN A 19 -22.32 -47.23 23.90
N THR A 20 -23.64 -47.15 23.81
CA THR A 20 -24.39 -46.02 23.25
C THR A 20 -24.02 -44.73 24.01
N GLN A 21 -23.80 -43.64 23.27
CA GLN A 21 -23.16 -42.36 23.66
C GLN A 21 -24.15 -41.18 23.52
N VAL A 22 -23.78 -39.97 23.96
CA VAL A 22 -24.48 -38.72 23.61
C VAL A 22 -24.08 -38.29 22.21
N ILE A 23 -25.04 -37.99 21.34
CA ILE A 23 -24.82 -37.60 19.95
C ILE A 23 -25.41 -36.21 19.65
N VAL A 24 -24.94 -35.57 18.59
CA VAL A 24 -25.60 -34.39 18.00
C VAL A 24 -26.76 -34.88 17.12
N ASN A 25 -28.00 -34.63 17.56
CA ASN A 25 -29.21 -35.20 16.94
C ASN A 25 -29.73 -34.37 15.76
N GLU A 26 -29.83 -33.06 15.97
CA GLU A 26 -30.48 -32.13 15.06
C GLU A 26 -29.86 -30.73 15.24
N VAL A 27 -29.69 -30.00 14.14
CA VAL A 27 -29.20 -28.62 14.14
C VAL A 27 -30.06 -27.76 13.22
N MET A 28 -30.19 -26.48 13.56
CA MET A 28 -30.87 -25.51 12.71
C MET A 28 -30.14 -24.17 12.78
N ALA A 29 -29.48 -23.81 11.67
CA ALA A 29 -28.75 -22.54 11.56
C ALA A 29 -29.60 -21.38 11.02
N TYR A 30 -30.85 -21.62 10.61
CA TYR A 30 -31.73 -20.55 10.13
C TYR A 30 -33.16 -20.69 10.66
N ASN A 31 -33.35 -20.34 11.92
CA ASN A 31 -34.64 -20.42 12.59
C ASN A 31 -35.38 -19.06 12.57
N THR A 32 -36.54 -19.00 11.92
CA THR A 32 -37.40 -17.79 11.92
C THR A 32 -38.81 -18.05 12.46
N SER A 33 -39.23 -19.31 12.61
CA SER A 33 -40.58 -19.64 13.07
C SER A 33 -40.76 -20.95 13.85
N THR A 34 -39.71 -21.78 14.01
CA THR A 34 -39.89 -23.17 14.50
C THR A 34 -40.03 -23.26 16.02
N ILE A 35 -38.98 -22.94 16.77
CA ILE A 35 -39.00 -22.81 18.23
C ILE A 35 -38.47 -21.46 18.66
N LEU A 36 -39.17 -20.88 19.64
CA LEU A 36 -38.77 -19.63 20.27
C LEU A 36 -37.78 -19.95 21.40
N ASN A 37 -36.68 -19.22 21.46
CA ASN A 37 -35.80 -19.23 22.62
C ASN A 37 -36.58 -18.66 23.82
N PRO A 38 -36.89 -19.48 24.86
CA PRO A 38 -37.80 -19.07 25.91
C PRO A 38 -37.20 -18.00 26.84
N GLN A 39 -35.88 -17.78 26.78
CA GLN A 39 -35.20 -16.76 27.59
C GLN A 39 -35.06 -15.42 26.86
N THR A 40 -34.90 -15.41 25.53
CA THR A 40 -34.73 -14.17 24.76
C THR A 40 -36.01 -13.72 24.04
N GLY A 41 -36.95 -14.64 23.79
CA GLY A 41 -38.16 -14.36 23.01
C GLY A 41 -37.93 -14.29 21.50
N LEU A 42 -36.76 -14.73 21.03
CA LEU A 42 -36.35 -14.67 19.62
C LEU A 42 -36.32 -16.07 19.00
N TYR A 43 -36.46 -16.14 17.68
CA TYR A 43 -36.08 -17.34 16.94
C TYR A 43 -34.56 -17.31 16.73
N THR A 44 -33.87 -18.27 17.32
CA THR A 44 -32.40 -18.36 17.28
C THR A 44 -31.98 -19.74 16.82
N ASP A 45 -30.75 -19.82 16.33
CA ASP A 45 -30.12 -21.07 15.93
C ASP A 45 -30.00 -22.01 17.13
N TRP A 46 -30.05 -23.30 16.88
CA TRP A 46 -30.03 -24.29 17.95
C TRP A 46 -29.37 -25.60 17.52
N ILE A 47 -28.80 -26.26 18.52
CA ILE A 47 -28.18 -27.58 18.45
C ILE A 47 -28.92 -28.47 19.45
N GLU A 48 -29.31 -29.65 19.04
CA GLU A 48 -29.91 -30.65 19.92
C GLU A 48 -28.98 -31.84 20.12
N LEU A 49 -28.83 -32.26 21.37
CA LEU A 49 -28.17 -33.50 21.75
C LEU A 49 -29.18 -34.58 22.13
N TYR A 50 -28.87 -35.83 21.83
CA TYR A 50 -29.66 -37.00 22.23
C TYR A 50 -28.79 -38.02 22.97
N ASN A 51 -29.25 -38.50 24.12
CA ASN A 51 -28.60 -39.58 24.84
C ASN A 51 -29.15 -40.94 24.39
N THR A 52 -28.38 -41.63 23.55
CA THR A 52 -28.75 -42.96 23.03
C THR A 52 -28.64 -44.08 24.07
N SER A 53 -28.13 -43.79 25.27
CA SER A 53 -27.81 -44.79 26.28
C SER A 53 -28.91 -45.05 27.31
N GLU A 54 -28.86 -46.22 27.96
CA GLU A 54 -29.77 -46.57 29.06
C GLU A 54 -29.39 -45.91 30.41
N LYS A 55 -28.37 -45.03 30.45
CA LYS A 55 -27.91 -44.37 31.66
C LYS A 55 -27.87 -42.84 31.50
N PRO A 56 -28.05 -42.07 32.59
CA PRO A 56 -27.76 -40.63 32.56
C PRO A 56 -26.29 -40.39 32.18
N TYR A 57 -26.04 -39.36 31.38
CA TYR A 57 -24.69 -38.95 30.98
C TYR A 57 -24.38 -37.56 31.57
N ASP A 58 -23.27 -37.46 32.29
CA ASP A 58 -22.78 -36.20 32.87
C ASP A 58 -21.98 -35.44 31.82
N LEU A 59 -22.42 -34.23 31.48
CA LEU A 59 -21.79 -33.35 30.50
C LEU A 59 -20.72 -32.44 31.13
N THR A 60 -20.35 -32.66 32.39
CA THR A 60 -19.23 -31.96 33.02
C THR A 60 -17.92 -32.23 32.25
N TYR A 61 -17.21 -31.16 31.88
CA TYR A 61 -16.03 -31.14 30.98
C TYR A 61 -16.32 -31.46 29.51
N ILE A 62 -17.59 -31.55 29.11
CA ILE A 62 -17.95 -31.64 27.70
C ILE A 62 -18.06 -30.23 27.12
N SER A 63 -17.66 -30.07 25.87
CA SER A 63 -17.74 -28.83 25.11
C SER A 63 -18.40 -29.02 23.75
N LEU A 64 -19.00 -27.94 23.25
CA LEU A 64 -19.37 -27.78 21.85
C LEU A 64 -18.43 -26.76 21.19
N SER A 65 -18.09 -27.03 19.94
CA SER A 65 -17.34 -26.11 19.08
C SER A 65 -17.76 -26.26 17.62
N ASP A 66 -17.78 -25.16 16.89
CA ASP A 66 -17.85 -25.08 15.43
C ASP A 66 -16.45 -25.14 14.76
N GLU A 67 -15.37 -25.22 15.56
CA GLU A 67 -13.99 -25.31 15.08
C GLU A 67 -13.24 -26.52 15.66
N TYR A 68 -12.65 -27.32 14.78
CA TYR A 68 -11.88 -28.49 15.19
C TYR A 68 -10.62 -28.13 16.00
N ILE A 69 -9.98 -27.01 15.67
CA ILE A 69 -8.73 -26.55 16.30
C ILE A 69 -8.95 -25.90 17.67
N ASP A 70 -10.16 -25.42 17.95
CA ASP A 70 -10.57 -24.90 19.26
C ASP A 70 -11.74 -25.72 19.80
N PRO A 71 -11.51 -26.95 20.30
CA PRO A 71 -12.57 -27.79 20.82
C PRO A 71 -13.22 -27.22 22.10
N GLY A 72 -12.68 -26.14 22.69
CA GLY A 72 -13.08 -25.58 23.97
C GLY A 72 -14.03 -24.38 23.90
N LYS A 73 -14.48 -23.95 22.71
CA LYS A 73 -15.26 -22.72 22.50
C LYS A 73 -16.42 -22.51 23.48
N TRP A 74 -17.23 -23.53 23.72
CA TRP A 74 -18.29 -23.48 24.73
C TRP A 74 -18.33 -24.75 25.58
N ILE A 75 -18.23 -24.59 26.91
CA ILE A 75 -18.19 -25.70 27.86
C ILE A 75 -19.51 -25.79 28.61
N PHE A 76 -20.08 -26.99 28.73
CA PHE A 76 -21.30 -27.20 29.49
C PHE A 76 -21.12 -26.82 30.97
N PRO A 77 -22.11 -26.17 31.61
CA PRO A 77 -22.06 -25.90 33.04
C PRO A 77 -21.87 -27.19 33.87
N SER A 78 -21.01 -27.13 34.87
CA SER A 78 -20.75 -28.27 35.76
C SER A 78 -22.04 -28.82 36.37
N GLY A 79 -22.22 -30.14 36.31
CA GLY A 79 -23.41 -30.83 36.80
C GLY A 79 -24.58 -30.90 35.82
N THR A 80 -24.40 -30.48 34.56
CA THR A 80 -25.39 -30.72 33.50
C THR A 80 -25.45 -32.22 33.20
N ILE A 81 -26.64 -32.82 33.30
CA ILE A 81 -26.86 -34.25 33.06
C ILE A 81 -27.97 -34.40 32.02
N ILE A 82 -27.76 -35.26 31.02
CA ILE A 82 -28.80 -35.68 30.08
C ILE A 82 -29.23 -37.11 30.45
N GLY A 83 -30.51 -37.30 30.77
CA GLY A 83 -31.07 -38.60 31.16
C GLY A 83 -31.12 -39.59 29.99
N PRO A 84 -31.34 -40.89 30.26
CA PRO A 84 -31.42 -41.90 29.22
C PRO A 84 -32.60 -41.65 28.28
N GLY A 85 -32.34 -41.54 26.97
CA GLY A 85 -33.36 -41.24 25.96
C GLY A 85 -33.89 -39.79 25.99
N GLU A 86 -33.25 -38.89 26.74
CA GLU A 86 -33.61 -37.47 26.77
C GLU A 86 -32.92 -36.68 25.64
N TYR A 87 -33.53 -35.54 25.29
CA TYR A 87 -33.03 -34.56 24.33
C TYR A 87 -32.67 -33.28 25.06
N LEU A 88 -31.61 -32.60 24.62
CA LEU A 88 -31.14 -31.36 25.22
C LEU A 88 -30.88 -30.32 24.13
N ILE A 89 -31.57 -29.18 24.21
CA ILE A 89 -31.41 -28.06 23.27
C ILE A 89 -30.41 -27.06 23.82
N ILE A 90 -29.50 -26.63 22.96
CA ILE A 90 -28.52 -25.57 23.19
C ILE A 90 -28.77 -24.48 22.15
N TRP A 91 -28.92 -23.23 22.60
CA TRP A 91 -29.10 -22.09 21.72
C TRP A 91 -27.73 -21.60 21.22
N ALA A 92 -27.51 -21.62 19.92
CA ALA A 92 -26.29 -21.10 19.30
C ALA A 92 -26.51 -19.62 18.93
N ASP A 93 -26.66 -18.77 19.95
CA ASP A 93 -27.09 -17.37 19.78
C ASP A 93 -26.00 -16.33 20.10
N GLN A 94 -24.79 -16.77 20.49
CA GLN A 94 -23.63 -15.92 20.82
C GLN A 94 -24.04 -14.69 21.65
N PRO A 95 -24.51 -14.90 22.90
CA PRO A 95 -25.10 -13.82 23.64
C PRO A 95 -24.02 -12.80 24.08
N GLU A 96 -24.27 -11.51 23.85
CA GLU A 96 -23.36 -10.42 24.25
C GLU A 96 -23.16 -10.31 25.78
N ARG A 97 -24.04 -10.95 26.56
CA ARG A 97 -24.03 -10.98 28.03
C ARG A 97 -24.52 -12.34 28.52
N PRO A 98 -24.16 -12.77 29.75
CA PRO A 98 -24.65 -14.04 30.29
C PRO A 98 -26.20 -14.11 30.32
N VAL A 99 -26.76 -15.09 29.61
CA VAL A 99 -28.20 -15.41 29.61
C VAL A 99 -28.40 -16.71 30.39
N ALA A 100 -29.50 -16.80 31.16
CA ALA A 100 -29.83 -18.03 31.88
C ALA A 100 -30.21 -19.13 30.89
N GLY A 101 -29.69 -20.35 31.07
CA GLY A 101 -29.95 -21.48 30.16
C GLY A 101 -28.68 -22.00 29.51
N LEU A 102 -28.83 -22.79 28.44
CA LEU A 102 -27.73 -23.32 27.64
C LEU A 102 -27.59 -22.49 26.36
N HIS A 103 -26.66 -21.54 26.37
CA HIS A 103 -26.39 -20.62 25.27
C HIS A 103 -24.92 -20.72 24.87
N ALA A 104 -24.64 -21.22 23.67
CA ALA A 104 -23.30 -21.33 23.13
C ALA A 104 -22.73 -19.94 22.81
N THR A 105 -21.40 -19.81 22.91
CA THR A 105 -20.63 -18.58 22.64
C THR A 105 -20.39 -18.33 21.16
N PHE A 106 -21.03 -19.10 20.28
CA PHE A 106 -20.95 -19.01 18.83
C PHE A 106 -22.35 -19.17 18.22
N LYS A 107 -22.48 -18.80 16.93
CA LYS A 107 -23.69 -19.00 16.11
C LYS A 107 -23.41 -20.00 15.01
N LEU A 108 -24.46 -20.57 14.44
CA LEU A 108 -24.31 -21.50 13.33
C LEU A 108 -24.20 -20.76 11.98
N ASP A 109 -23.33 -21.21 11.08
CA ASP A 109 -23.23 -20.68 9.72
C ASP A 109 -24.30 -21.28 8.81
N VAL A 110 -25.23 -20.45 8.33
CA VAL A 110 -26.24 -20.82 7.33
C VAL A 110 -25.62 -21.40 6.06
N ALA A 111 -24.36 -21.10 5.72
CA ALA A 111 -23.63 -21.69 4.60
C ALA A 111 -23.27 -23.17 4.79
N GLY A 112 -23.27 -23.64 6.04
CA GLY A 112 -22.84 -24.98 6.45
C GLY A 112 -21.49 -24.98 7.18
N GLU A 113 -21.37 -25.82 8.20
CA GLU A 113 -20.16 -26.01 9.00
C GLU A 113 -20.17 -27.39 9.69
N SER A 114 -19.17 -27.62 10.56
CA SER A 114 -19.08 -28.81 11.42
C SER A 114 -19.27 -28.44 12.88
N ILE A 115 -20.05 -29.22 13.62
CA ILE A 115 -20.22 -29.10 15.07
C ILE A 115 -19.59 -30.31 15.75
N PHE A 116 -18.69 -30.04 16.68
CA PHE A 116 -17.91 -31.02 17.42
C PHE A 116 -18.36 -31.05 18.89
N LEU A 117 -18.68 -32.24 19.38
CA LEU A 117 -18.92 -32.51 20.79
C LEU A 117 -17.67 -33.20 21.35
N THR A 118 -16.97 -32.58 22.32
CA THR A 118 -15.65 -33.06 22.78
C THR A 118 -15.61 -33.19 24.30
N ASN A 119 -14.94 -34.22 24.81
CA ASN A 119 -14.61 -34.34 26.22
C ASN A 119 -13.24 -33.69 26.49
N LEU A 120 -13.23 -32.50 27.07
CA LEU A 120 -11.99 -31.77 27.39
C LEU A 120 -11.17 -32.44 28.50
N GLY A 121 -11.80 -33.24 29.36
CA GLY A 121 -11.11 -33.99 30.41
C GLY A 121 -10.26 -35.14 29.87
N THR A 122 -10.60 -35.69 28.69
CA THR A 122 -9.86 -36.79 28.06
C THR A 122 -9.23 -36.41 26.71
N GLY A 123 -9.60 -35.26 26.14
CA GLY A 123 -9.23 -34.84 24.79
C GLY A 123 -9.91 -35.64 23.68
N GLN A 124 -10.91 -36.48 23.99
CA GLN A 124 -11.59 -37.32 23.00
C GLN A 124 -12.82 -36.63 22.41
N MET A 125 -12.93 -36.63 21.08
CA MET A 125 -14.15 -36.27 20.37
C MET A 125 -15.23 -37.31 20.65
N ILE A 126 -16.40 -36.85 21.10
CA ILE A 126 -17.56 -37.69 21.42
C ILE A 126 -18.36 -37.95 20.15
N ASP A 127 -18.74 -36.89 19.46
CA ASP A 127 -19.52 -36.97 18.22
C ASP A 127 -19.30 -35.69 17.39
N SER A 128 -19.71 -35.73 16.13
CA SER A 128 -19.72 -34.56 15.27
C SER A 128 -20.78 -34.65 14.18
N ILE A 129 -21.39 -33.53 13.84
CA ILE A 129 -22.25 -33.40 12.66
C ILE A 129 -21.66 -32.36 11.72
N THR A 130 -21.71 -32.61 10.42
CA THR A 130 -21.34 -31.64 9.39
C THR A 130 -22.52 -31.44 8.47
N PHE A 131 -22.95 -30.20 8.33
CA PHE A 131 -24.10 -29.83 7.52
C PHE A 131 -23.69 -28.84 6.43
N SER A 132 -24.38 -28.90 5.29
CA SER A 132 -24.24 -27.92 4.22
C SER A 132 -25.30 -26.82 4.38
N ARG A 133 -25.30 -25.84 3.48
CA ARG A 133 -26.19 -24.67 3.52
C ARG A 133 -27.61 -25.00 4.00
N GLN A 134 -28.07 -24.27 5.02
CA GLN A 134 -29.37 -24.44 5.67
C GLN A 134 -30.44 -23.59 4.98
N PHE A 135 -31.69 -24.03 5.08
CA PHE A 135 -32.85 -23.28 4.62
C PHE A 135 -33.60 -22.74 5.81
N GLU A 136 -34.32 -21.64 5.57
CA GLU A 136 -35.22 -21.07 6.56
C GLU A 136 -36.16 -22.15 7.10
N ASN A 137 -36.13 -22.36 8.42
CA ASN A 137 -36.96 -23.30 9.17
C ASN A 137 -36.80 -24.78 8.79
N VAL A 138 -35.69 -25.17 8.14
CA VAL A 138 -35.37 -26.56 7.85
C VAL A 138 -34.19 -26.97 8.72
N ALA A 139 -34.37 -28.01 9.53
CA ALA A 139 -33.31 -28.56 10.34
C ALA A 139 -32.50 -29.61 9.58
N PHE A 140 -31.30 -29.90 10.06
CA PHE A 140 -30.45 -30.99 9.57
C PHE A 140 -30.16 -31.94 10.72
N GLY A 141 -30.40 -33.24 10.51
CA GLY A 141 -30.28 -34.21 11.58
C GLY A 141 -30.32 -35.65 11.10
N ASN A 142 -30.25 -36.58 12.03
CA ASN A 142 -30.27 -38.01 11.71
C ASN A 142 -31.66 -38.48 11.25
N ASN A 143 -31.69 -39.44 10.31
CA ASN A 143 -32.88 -40.17 9.91
C ASN A 143 -33.05 -41.49 10.73
N ASN A 144 -34.14 -42.26 10.52
CA ASN A 144 -34.41 -43.54 11.23
C ASN A 144 -33.31 -44.61 11.01
N ASP A 145 -32.55 -44.48 9.92
CA ASP A 145 -31.48 -45.38 9.53
C ASP A 145 -30.10 -44.86 10.00
N GLY A 146 -30.05 -43.71 10.70
CA GLY A 146 -28.82 -43.05 11.14
C GLY A 146 -28.08 -42.26 10.05
N GLU A 147 -28.74 -41.91 8.94
CA GLU A 147 -28.18 -41.04 7.91
C GLU A 147 -28.51 -39.56 8.18
N HIS A 148 -27.55 -38.65 7.98
CA HIS A 148 -27.82 -37.20 8.05
C HIS A 148 -28.65 -36.71 6.84
N VAL A 149 -29.76 -36.02 7.10
CA VAL A 149 -30.72 -35.52 6.10
C VAL A 149 -31.29 -34.15 6.49
N TYR A 150 -31.87 -33.44 5.52
CA TYR A 150 -32.70 -32.27 5.81
C TYR A 150 -34.10 -32.70 6.26
N LEU A 151 -34.56 -32.15 7.38
CA LEU A 151 -35.83 -32.44 8.03
C LEU A 151 -36.83 -31.33 7.71
N SER A 152 -37.84 -31.65 6.88
CA SER A 152 -38.88 -30.68 6.49
C SER A 152 -39.80 -30.27 7.64
N ASN A 153 -39.84 -31.04 8.72
CA ASN A 153 -40.51 -30.72 9.98
C ASN A 153 -39.50 -30.88 11.11
N PRO A 154 -38.92 -29.78 11.61
CA PRO A 154 -37.99 -29.82 12.73
C PRO A 154 -38.63 -30.41 13.99
N THR A 155 -37.88 -31.18 14.77
CA THR A 155 -38.40 -32.00 15.89
C THR A 155 -37.77 -31.72 17.25
N PRO A 156 -37.51 -30.45 17.63
CA PRO A 156 -36.83 -30.14 18.87
C PRO A 156 -37.56 -30.68 20.10
N GLY A 157 -36.81 -31.39 20.95
CA GLY A 157 -37.24 -32.04 22.18
C GLY A 157 -37.91 -33.40 21.95
N SER A 158 -37.88 -33.96 20.74
CA SER A 158 -38.60 -35.17 20.39
C SER A 158 -37.85 -36.03 19.38
N ILE A 159 -38.33 -37.26 19.16
CA ILE A 159 -37.77 -38.11 18.11
C ILE A 159 -38.03 -37.48 16.75
N ASN A 160 -36.99 -37.41 15.92
CA ASN A 160 -37.10 -37.04 14.52
C ASN A 160 -38.14 -37.96 13.83
N ASP A 161 -39.12 -37.43 13.07
CA ASP A 161 -40.12 -38.26 12.36
C ASP A 161 -39.63 -38.51 10.92
N HIS A 162 -39.20 -39.74 10.64
CA HIS A 162 -38.25 -40.00 9.57
C HIS A 162 -38.83 -40.71 8.32
N ASN A 163 -40.09 -40.45 7.96
CA ASN A 163 -40.61 -40.89 6.65
C ASN A 163 -40.40 -39.84 5.53
N SER A 164 -39.79 -38.68 5.82
CA SER A 164 -39.69 -37.52 4.93
C SER A 164 -38.40 -36.70 5.13
N GLY A 165 -37.24 -37.36 5.20
CA GLY A 165 -35.94 -36.69 5.08
C GLY A 165 -35.56 -36.55 3.61
N TYR A 166 -35.08 -35.37 3.19
CA TYR A 166 -34.72 -35.12 1.79
C TYR A 166 -33.22 -34.83 1.63
N LYS A 167 -32.70 -35.17 0.45
CA LYS A 167 -31.38 -34.74 -0.02
C LYS A 167 -31.53 -33.46 -0.84
N LEU A 168 -30.45 -32.70 -1.08
CA LEU A 168 -30.50 -31.55 -1.98
C LEU A 168 -30.08 -31.90 -3.40
N ALA A 169 -30.86 -31.44 -4.37
CA ALA A 169 -30.54 -31.60 -5.79
C ALA A 169 -29.84 -30.35 -6.32
N PHE A 170 -28.49 -30.32 -6.27
CA PHE A 170 -27.66 -29.20 -6.73
C PHE A 170 -26.67 -29.60 -7.82
N GLY A 171 -26.00 -28.62 -8.46
CA GLY A 171 -24.92 -28.85 -9.42
C GLY A 171 -25.38 -29.05 -10.87
N ILE A 172 -26.31 -28.21 -11.35
CA ILE A 172 -26.65 -28.14 -12.78
C ILE A 172 -25.40 -27.73 -13.56
N GLN A 173 -25.07 -28.50 -14.59
CA GLN A 173 -23.97 -28.20 -15.51
C GLN A 173 -24.52 -27.51 -16.76
N PHE A 174 -23.86 -26.42 -17.15
CA PHE A 174 -24.12 -25.68 -18.37
C PHE A 174 -23.04 -26.02 -19.42
N ASP A 175 -23.45 -26.34 -20.64
CA ASP A 175 -22.54 -26.57 -21.77
C ASP A 175 -23.05 -25.84 -23.04
N PRO A 176 -22.33 -24.84 -23.57
CA PRO A 176 -21.06 -24.31 -23.05
C PRO A 176 -21.25 -23.57 -21.72
N LEU A 177 -20.17 -23.28 -21.00
CA LEU A 177 -20.23 -22.55 -19.73
C LEU A 177 -20.74 -21.10 -19.93
N PRO A 178 -21.34 -20.46 -18.91
CA PRO A 178 -21.67 -19.04 -18.95
C PRO A 178 -20.44 -18.17 -19.30
N GLY A 179 -20.63 -17.13 -20.10
CA GLY A 179 -19.54 -16.34 -20.66
C GLY A 179 -19.94 -15.36 -21.76
N LEU A 180 -18.95 -14.63 -22.27
CA LEU A 180 -19.09 -13.75 -23.43
C LEU A 180 -18.73 -14.52 -24.70
N TYR A 181 -19.59 -14.46 -25.71
CA TYR A 181 -19.43 -15.17 -26.97
C TYR A 181 -19.58 -14.24 -28.17
N PRO A 182 -18.80 -14.42 -29.24
CA PRO A 182 -18.89 -13.59 -30.44
C PRO A 182 -20.18 -13.84 -31.25
N GLY A 183 -20.94 -14.90 -30.95
CA GLY A 183 -22.16 -15.24 -31.65
C GLY A 183 -23.05 -16.21 -30.85
N PRO A 184 -24.24 -16.54 -31.39
CA PRO A 184 -25.26 -17.34 -30.71
C PRO A 184 -24.77 -18.68 -30.17
N GLN A 185 -25.32 -19.12 -29.04
CA GLN A 185 -25.00 -20.37 -28.37
C GLN A 185 -26.23 -21.30 -28.28
N ASN A 186 -25.99 -22.61 -28.21
CA ASN A 186 -27.02 -23.60 -27.86
C ASN A 186 -26.63 -24.23 -26.53
N VAL A 187 -27.29 -23.83 -25.45
CA VAL A 187 -26.94 -24.23 -24.09
C VAL A 187 -27.64 -25.52 -23.70
N ILE A 188 -26.85 -26.50 -23.30
CA ILE A 188 -27.29 -27.79 -22.80
C ILE A 188 -27.19 -27.75 -21.26
N LEU A 189 -28.31 -28.03 -20.60
CA LEU A 189 -28.37 -28.22 -19.16
C LEU A 189 -28.31 -29.71 -18.84
N SER A 190 -27.52 -30.10 -17.85
CA SER A 190 -27.45 -31.48 -17.38
C SER A 190 -27.25 -31.58 -15.87
N TRP A 191 -27.68 -32.70 -15.29
CA TRP A 191 -27.49 -33.03 -13.88
C TRP A 191 -27.16 -34.51 -13.74
N HIS A 192 -26.28 -34.87 -12.80
CA HIS A 192 -25.76 -36.23 -12.66
C HIS A 192 -26.72 -37.22 -12.00
N GLY A 193 -27.77 -36.74 -11.31
CA GLY A 193 -28.77 -37.61 -10.69
C GLY A 193 -29.83 -38.13 -11.67
N THR A 194 -30.65 -39.08 -11.23
CA THR A 194 -31.71 -39.69 -12.04
C THR A 194 -33.09 -39.22 -11.60
N GLY A 195 -34.04 -39.12 -12.54
CA GLY A 195 -35.46 -38.87 -12.23
C GLY A 195 -35.80 -37.42 -11.85
N ALA A 196 -34.95 -36.44 -12.16
CA ALA A 196 -35.20 -35.04 -11.88
C ALA A 196 -35.79 -34.27 -13.07
N THR A 197 -36.56 -33.24 -12.75
CA THR A 197 -37.05 -32.20 -13.67
C THR A 197 -36.24 -30.93 -13.43
N ILE A 198 -35.51 -30.47 -14.46
CA ILE A 198 -34.88 -29.15 -14.45
C ILE A 198 -35.91 -28.14 -14.98
N ARG A 199 -36.17 -27.08 -14.23
CA ARG A 199 -36.94 -25.93 -14.73
C ARG A 199 -36.07 -24.69 -14.80
N TYR A 200 -36.43 -23.79 -15.70
CA TYR A 200 -35.63 -22.60 -15.96
C TYR A 200 -36.49 -21.37 -16.28
N THR A 201 -35.86 -20.21 -16.18
CA THR A 201 -36.34 -18.90 -16.60
C THR A 201 -35.25 -18.19 -17.39
N LEU A 202 -35.62 -17.21 -18.22
CA LEU A 202 -34.70 -16.54 -19.15
C LEU A 202 -34.64 -15.00 -18.94
N ASP A 203 -35.35 -14.48 -17.94
CA ASP A 203 -35.59 -13.05 -17.69
C ASP A 203 -35.07 -12.60 -16.31
N GLY A 204 -34.35 -13.48 -15.60
CA GLY A 204 -33.85 -13.24 -14.24
C GLY A 204 -34.83 -13.62 -13.13
N SER A 205 -36.09 -13.97 -13.42
CA SER A 205 -37.03 -14.39 -12.38
C SER A 205 -36.61 -15.71 -11.74
N GLU A 206 -37.00 -15.96 -10.48
CA GLU A 206 -36.68 -17.24 -9.84
C GLU A 206 -37.49 -18.40 -10.44
N PRO A 207 -36.87 -19.54 -10.79
CA PRO A 207 -37.62 -20.69 -11.27
C PRO A 207 -38.49 -21.29 -10.14
N GLY A 208 -39.81 -21.23 -10.30
CA GLY A 208 -40.80 -21.95 -9.50
C GLY A 208 -41.35 -23.21 -10.18
N GLU A 209 -42.27 -23.90 -9.52
CA GLU A 209 -42.92 -25.14 -10.02
C GLU A 209 -43.70 -24.96 -11.34
N ASN A 210 -44.04 -23.72 -11.70
CA ASN A 210 -44.77 -23.40 -12.93
C ASN A 210 -43.86 -22.94 -14.07
N SER A 211 -42.55 -22.85 -13.84
CA SER A 211 -41.57 -22.39 -14.87
C SER A 211 -41.36 -23.45 -15.94
N ASP A 212 -40.78 -23.08 -17.08
CA ASP A 212 -40.59 -23.98 -18.20
C ASP A 212 -39.72 -25.19 -17.84
N ILE A 213 -40.10 -26.36 -18.33
CA ILE A 213 -39.34 -27.60 -18.15
C ILE A 213 -38.29 -27.68 -19.24
N TYR A 214 -37.03 -27.85 -18.84
CA TYR A 214 -35.94 -28.11 -19.77
C TYR A 214 -36.16 -29.46 -20.47
N SER A 215 -36.27 -29.43 -21.79
CA SER A 215 -36.56 -30.61 -22.63
C SER A 215 -35.60 -30.80 -23.80
N GLY A 216 -34.65 -29.88 -23.98
CA GLY A 216 -33.63 -29.89 -25.03
C GLY A 216 -32.79 -28.60 -25.03
N PRO A 217 -31.76 -28.51 -25.87
CA PRO A 217 -30.85 -27.36 -25.90
C PRO A 217 -31.59 -26.02 -26.04
N LEU A 218 -31.16 -25.02 -25.26
CA LEU A 218 -31.70 -23.66 -25.25
C LEU A 218 -30.95 -22.77 -26.24
N ALA A 219 -31.64 -22.20 -27.23
CA ALA A 219 -31.04 -21.29 -28.19
C ALA A 219 -30.90 -19.88 -27.58
N VAL A 220 -29.65 -19.42 -27.44
CA VAL A 220 -29.28 -18.11 -26.89
C VAL A 220 -28.71 -17.25 -28.02
N ASN A 221 -29.56 -16.37 -28.58
CA ASN A 221 -29.23 -15.55 -29.74
C ASN A 221 -28.88 -14.10 -29.41
N SER A 222 -29.09 -13.70 -28.16
CA SER A 222 -28.84 -12.37 -27.59
C SER A 222 -28.39 -12.54 -26.15
N ASN A 223 -28.04 -11.45 -25.47
CA ASN A 223 -27.77 -11.50 -24.04
C ASN A 223 -28.93 -12.18 -23.31
N THR A 224 -28.63 -13.18 -22.49
CA THR A 224 -29.64 -14.01 -21.81
C THR A 224 -29.09 -14.47 -20.47
N VAL A 225 -29.93 -14.36 -19.44
CA VAL A 225 -29.67 -14.94 -18.13
C VAL A 225 -30.51 -16.19 -17.99
N ILE A 226 -29.87 -17.34 -17.81
CA ILE A 226 -30.56 -18.60 -17.59
C ILE A 226 -30.49 -18.90 -16.09
N ARG A 227 -31.63 -18.84 -15.39
CA ARG A 227 -31.73 -19.31 -13.99
C ARG A 227 -32.40 -20.67 -13.98
N THR A 228 -31.88 -21.59 -13.19
CA THR A 228 -32.32 -22.99 -13.22
C THR A 228 -32.50 -23.55 -11.82
N LYS A 229 -33.45 -24.46 -11.64
CA LYS A 229 -33.70 -25.17 -10.38
C LYS A 229 -34.12 -26.61 -10.65
N ILE A 230 -33.76 -27.53 -9.76
CA ILE A 230 -34.03 -28.97 -9.90
C ILE A 230 -35.17 -29.39 -8.97
N TRP A 231 -36.10 -30.21 -9.48
CA TRP A 231 -37.07 -30.97 -8.66
C TRP A 231 -36.85 -32.47 -8.88
N ALA A 232 -36.57 -33.22 -7.82
CA ALA A 232 -36.37 -34.67 -7.89
C ALA A 232 -37.10 -35.38 -6.74
N ALA A 233 -37.65 -36.57 -6.99
CA ALA A 233 -38.34 -37.33 -5.96
C ALA A 233 -37.35 -37.76 -4.84
N GLY A 234 -37.69 -37.48 -3.58
CA GLY A 234 -36.81 -37.71 -2.43
C GLY A 234 -35.75 -36.61 -2.22
N TYR A 235 -35.86 -35.50 -2.96
CA TYR A 235 -35.02 -34.32 -2.79
C TYR A 235 -35.89 -33.07 -2.58
N GLU A 236 -35.42 -32.14 -1.75
CA GLU A 236 -35.92 -30.77 -1.76
C GLU A 236 -35.33 -30.05 -2.99
N PRO A 237 -36.08 -29.13 -3.62
CA PRO A 237 -35.56 -28.36 -4.74
C PRO A 237 -34.26 -27.64 -4.35
N GLY A 238 -33.17 -27.86 -5.08
CA GLY A 238 -31.88 -27.28 -4.75
C GLY A 238 -31.79 -25.77 -5.00
N TRP A 239 -30.58 -25.23 -4.89
CA TRP A 239 -30.29 -23.81 -5.12
C TRP A 239 -30.58 -23.39 -6.56
N ILE A 240 -30.81 -22.10 -6.76
CA ILE A 240 -30.90 -21.54 -8.10
C ILE A 240 -29.48 -21.46 -8.66
N GLU A 241 -29.24 -22.10 -9.80
CA GLU A 241 -28.00 -21.93 -10.55
C GLU A 241 -28.23 -20.89 -11.66
N THR A 242 -27.42 -19.84 -11.66
CA THR A 242 -27.47 -18.74 -12.64
C THR A 242 -26.32 -18.89 -13.64
N GLY A 243 -26.64 -18.65 -14.92
CA GLY A 243 -25.65 -18.56 -15.98
C GLY A 243 -25.99 -17.46 -16.98
N THR A 244 -25.16 -16.42 -17.03
CA THR A 244 -25.29 -15.33 -18.00
C THR A 244 -24.48 -15.61 -19.27
N TYR A 245 -25.11 -15.36 -20.42
CA TYR A 245 -24.49 -15.41 -21.74
C TYR A 245 -24.61 -14.05 -22.39
N ILE A 246 -23.48 -13.43 -22.71
CA ILE A 246 -23.42 -12.14 -23.43
C ILE A 246 -22.99 -12.43 -24.86
N ILE A 247 -23.76 -11.97 -25.84
CA ILE A 247 -23.63 -12.38 -27.24
C ILE A 247 -23.28 -11.19 -28.13
N GLY A 248 -22.22 -11.35 -28.93
CA GLY A 248 -21.83 -10.39 -29.96
C GLY A 248 -21.19 -9.10 -29.42
N GLN A 249 -20.72 -9.12 -28.17
CA GLN A 249 -20.11 -7.97 -27.50
C GLN A 249 -18.72 -8.36 -26.96
N THR A 250 -17.78 -7.44 -27.09
CA THR A 250 -16.41 -7.54 -26.55
C THR A 250 -16.08 -6.25 -25.84
N PHE A 251 -15.36 -6.34 -24.73
CA PHE A 251 -15.04 -5.21 -23.87
C PHE A 251 -13.55 -5.20 -23.54
N ASN A 252 -12.99 -4.02 -23.32
CA ASN A 252 -11.63 -3.82 -22.81
C ASN A 252 -11.60 -3.80 -21.27
N LEU A 253 -12.76 -3.72 -20.63
CA LEU A 253 -12.94 -3.80 -19.19
C LEU A 253 -13.56 -5.15 -18.76
N PRO A 254 -13.28 -5.64 -17.53
CA PRO A 254 -13.95 -6.81 -16.99
C PRO A 254 -15.47 -6.61 -16.86
N VAL A 255 -16.22 -7.70 -16.80
CA VAL A 255 -17.69 -7.66 -16.78
C VAL A 255 -18.25 -8.33 -15.52
N PHE A 256 -19.23 -7.68 -14.90
CA PHE A 256 -20.09 -8.29 -13.88
C PHE A 256 -21.51 -8.43 -14.41
N SER A 257 -22.13 -9.58 -14.18
CA SER A 257 -23.58 -9.77 -14.35
C SER A 257 -24.24 -9.85 -12.98
N LEU A 258 -25.19 -8.97 -12.74
CA LEU A 258 -26.00 -8.87 -11.53
C LEU A 258 -27.41 -9.34 -11.87
N THR A 259 -27.81 -10.47 -11.30
CA THR A 259 -29.10 -11.12 -11.58
C THR A 259 -29.96 -11.18 -10.33
N THR A 260 -31.22 -10.77 -10.45
CA THR A 260 -32.21 -10.91 -9.38
C THR A 260 -33.61 -11.03 -9.97
N ASP A 261 -34.57 -11.46 -9.15
CA ASP A 261 -35.97 -11.47 -9.53
C ASP A 261 -36.41 -10.04 -9.95
N PRO A 262 -36.97 -9.82 -11.17
CA PRO A 262 -37.32 -8.48 -11.64
C PRO A 262 -38.13 -7.59 -10.66
N PRO A 263 -39.08 -8.10 -9.86
CA PRO A 263 -39.76 -7.31 -8.82
C PRO A 263 -38.82 -6.69 -7.78
N ASN A 264 -37.65 -7.27 -7.52
CA ASN A 264 -36.66 -6.68 -6.61
C ASN A 264 -36.08 -5.37 -7.13
N LEU A 265 -36.11 -5.14 -8.45
CA LEU A 265 -35.64 -3.91 -9.08
C LEU A 265 -36.80 -2.96 -9.38
N TRP A 266 -37.91 -3.50 -9.92
CA TRP A 266 -38.90 -2.70 -10.65
C TRP A 266 -40.30 -2.67 -10.03
N ASP A 267 -40.60 -3.49 -9.03
CA ASP A 267 -41.92 -3.45 -8.39
C ASP A 267 -42.15 -2.11 -7.67
N ASP A 268 -43.37 -1.60 -7.74
CA ASP A 268 -43.70 -0.31 -7.11
C ASP A 268 -43.52 -0.36 -5.58
N TYR A 269 -43.72 -1.51 -4.94
CA TYR A 269 -43.67 -1.64 -3.49
C TYR A 269 -42.35 -2.20 -2.97
N THR A 270 -41.68 -3.06 -3.74
CA THR A 270 -40.43 -3.72 -3.34
C THR A 270 -39.23 -3.42 -4.24
N GLY A 271 -39.42 -2.77 -5.38
CA GLY A 271 -38.35 -2.48 -6.34
C GLY A 271 -37.40 -1.41 -5.82
N ILE A 272 -36.09 -1.70 -5.85
CA ILE A 272 -35.06 -0.78 -5.32
C ILE A 272 -34.65 0.32 -6.30
N TYR A 273 -35.03 0.25 -7.58
CA TYR A 273 -34.62 1.22 -8.61
C TYR A 273 -35.69 2.26 -8.95
N VAL A 274 -36.92 2.07 -8.48
CA VAL A 274 -38.06 2.90 -8.86
C VAL A 274 -38.30 4.04 -7.88
N GLN A 275 -39.12 5.02 -8.30
CA GLN A 275 -39.75 5.94 -7.35
C GLN A 275 -40.61 5.16 -6.34
N GLY A 276 -41.48 4.28 -6.85
CA GLY A 276 -42.28 3.38 -6.04
C GLY A 276 -43.29 4.05 -5.11
N LEU A 277 -44.00 3.21 -4.35
CA LEU A 277 -45.11 3.58 -3.47
C LEU A 277 -44.77 3.45 -1.98
N ASN A 278 -43.60 2.88 -1.65
CA ASN A 278 -43.16 2.62 -0.28
C ASN A 278 -41.86 3.37 0.05
N GLY A 279 -41.55 4.43 -0.71
CA GLY A 279 -40.30 5.16 -0.62
C GLY A 279 -40.16 6.04 0.63
N ILE A 280 -38.94 6.53 0.87
CA ILE A 280 -38.63 7.51 1.91
C ILE A 280 -37.88 8.72 1.33
N PRO A 281 -37.95 9.91 1.95
CA PRO A 281 -37.09 11.03 1.59
C PRO A 281 -35.60 10.65 1.73
N GLY A 282 -34.76 11.13 0.82
CA GLY A 282 -33.32 10.93 0.80
C GLY A 282 -32.56 12.22 1.12
N TYR A 283 -31.23 12.13 1.23
CA TYR A 283 -30.38 13.25 1.65
C TYR A 283 -30.45 14.49 0.73
N CYS A 284 -30.51 14.28 -0.59
CA CYS A 284 -30.63 15.32 -1.60
C CYS A 284 -32.00 15.29 -2.33
N ASN A 285 -32.99 14.58 -1.78
CA ASN A 285 -34.29 14.45 -2.41
C ASN A 285 -35.40 14.32 -1.35
N ASP A 286 -36.17 15.38 -1.15
CA ASP A 286 -37.27 15.39 -0.18
C ASP A 286 -38.47 14.53 -0.61
N GLN A 287 -38.55 14.15 -1.90
CA GLN A 287 -39.62 13.28 -2.38
C GLN A 287 -39.36 11.83 -1.92
N PRO A 288 -40.38 11.15 -1.37
CA PRO A 288 -40.26 9.74 -1.05
C PRO A 288 -39.98 8.89 -2.29
N MET A 289 -38.85 8.17 -2.27
CA MET A 289 -38.43 7.28 -3.35
C MET A 289 -37.97 5.94 -2.78
N ASN A 290 -38.31 4.83 -3.44
CA ASN A 290 -37.89 3.50 -3.01
C ASN A 290 -36.36 3.36 -3.00
N PHE A 291 -35.66 3.97 -3.97
CA PHE A 291 -34.19 3.94 -4.05
C PHE A 291 -33.47 4.68 -2.90
N ASN A 292 -34.19 5.45 -2.08
CA ASN A 292 -33.64 6.06 -0.87
C ASN A 292 -33.67 5.13 0.34
N GLN A 293 -34.40 4.01 0.28
CA GLN A 293 -34.44 3.04 1.38
C GLN A 293 -33.14 2.21 1.44
N ASP A 294 -32.63 2.00 2.65
CA ASP A 294 -31.46 1.14 2.93
C ASP A 294 -31.85 -0.35 3.12
N TRP A 295 -32.70 -0.85 2.22
CA TRP A 295 -33.24 -2.22 2.22
C TRP A 295 -32.52 -3.15 1.22
N GLU A 296 -32.34 -4.41 1.59
CA GLU A 296 -31.56 -5.42 0.84
C GLU A 296 -32.44 -6.28 -0.06
N ARG A 297 -31.91 -6.71 -1.21
CA ARG A 297 -32.51 -7.71 -2.09
C ARG A 297 -31.54 -8.85 -2.38
N PRO A 298 -32.01 -10.10 -2.53
CA PRO A 298 -31.17 -11.18 -3.04
C PRO A 298 -30.61 -10.83 -4.43
N LEU A 299 -29.36 -11.20 -4.69
CA LEU A 299 -28.67 -10.98 -5.96
C LEU A 299 -27.71 -12.15 -6.22
N SER A 300 -27.74 -12.69 -7.44
CA SER A 300 -26.71 -13.57 -7.98
C SER A 300 -25.70 -12.73 -8.77
N LEU A 301 -24.42 -12.84 -8.42
CA LEU A 301 -23.32 -12.09 -9.01
C LEU A 301 -22.39 -13.05 -9.76
N GLU A 302 -22.15 -12.76 -11.04
CA GLU A 302 -21.13 -13.43 -11.86
C GLU A 302 -20.08 -12.41 -12.30
N TYR A 303 -18.79 -12.78 -12.26
CA TYR A 303 -17.71 -11.97 -12.79
C TYR A 303 -16.95 -12.71 -13.90
N PHE A 304 -16.71 -11.98 -15.00
CA PHE A 304 -16.06 -12.43 -16.21
C PHE A 304 -14.79 -11.61 -16.45
N ASP A 305 -13.69 -12.30 -16.75
CA ASP A 305 -12.43 -11.65 -17.06
C ASP A 305 -12.40 -11.06 -18.49
N LEU A 306 -11.28 -10.46 -18.86
CA LEU A 306 -11.06 -9.88 -20.20
C LEU A 306 -11.11 -10.91 -21.34
N THR A 307 -11.02 -12.21 -21.04
CA THR A 307 -11.19 -13.27 -22.05
C THR A 307 -12.65 -13.64 -22.27
N GLY A 308 -13.57 -13.09 -21.47
CA GLY A 308 -14.99 -13.42 -21.49
C GLY A 308 -15.35 -14.67 -20.71
N LYS A 309 -14.40 -15.26 -19.97
CA LYS A 309 -14.61 -16.47 -19.19
C LYS A 309 -15.16 -16.11 -17.81
N ARG A 310 -16.18 -16.86 -17.34
CA ARG A 310 -16.66 -16.74 -15.96
C ARG A 310 -15.59 -17.21 -14.97
N ILE A 311 -15.19 -16.33 -14.06
CA ILE A 311 -14.18 -16.60 -13.04
C ILE A 311 -14.82 -16.97 -11.70
N LEU A 312 -15.92 -16.29 -11.33
CA LEU A 312 -16.64 -16.55 -10.10
C LEU A 312 -18.15 -16.37 -10.28
N HIS A 313 -18.90 -17.06 -9.43
CA HIS A 313 -20.34 -16.94 -9.24
C HIS A 313 -20.62 -17.02 -7.74
N ILE A 314 -21.33 -16.03 -7.20
CA ILE A 314 -21.68 -15.93 -5.78
C ILE A 314 -23.04 -15.29 -5.62
N ASP A 315 -23.86 -15.83 -4.71
CA ASP A 315 -25.11 -15.20 -4.29
C ASP A 315 -24.88 -14.31 -3.06
N GLY A 316 -25.57 -13.19 -3.01
CA GLY A 316 -25.46 -12.20 -1.94
C GLY A 316 -26.64 -11.25 -1.87
N GLY A 317 -26.49 -10.22 -1.07
CA GLY A 317 -27.44 -9.13 -0.96
C GLY A 317 -27.03 -7.93 -1.80
N THR A 318 -27.99 -7.13 -2.25
CA THR A 318 -27.71 -5.84 -2.88
C THR A 318 -28.61 -4.72 -2.37
N LYS A 319 -28.05 -3.50 -2.33
CA LYS A 319 -28.74 -2.25 -1.99
C LYS A 319 -28.29 -1.14 -2.93
N ILE A 320 -29.17 -0.15 -3.12
CA ILE A 320 -28.74 1.14 -3.66
C ILE A 320 -27.73 1.77 -2.69
N PHE A 321 -26.63 2.30 -3.22
CA PHE A 321 -25.57 2.97 -2.46
C PHE A 321 -25.51 4.46 -2.80
N GLY A 322 -25.06 5.28 -1.85
CA GLY A 322 -24.79 6.70 -2.04
C GLY A 322 -25.75 7.64 -1.30
N GLY A 323 -25.51 8.94 -1.46
CA GLY A 323 -26.36 10.02 -0.96
C GLY A 323 -27.11 10.67 -2.12
N CYS A 324 -26.58 11.78 -2.63
CA CYS A 324 -27.19 12.52 -3.73
C CYS A 324 -27.16 11.75 -5.06
N SER A 325 -26.12 10.94 -5.29
CA SER A 325 -26.00 10.09 -6.48
C SER A 325 -27.10 9.03 -6.61
N ARG A 326 -27.89 8.77 -5.55
CA ARG A 326 -29.10 7.94 -5.63
C ARG A 326 -30.15 8.53 -6.57
N GLY A 327 -30.08 9.82 -6.92
CA GLY A 327 -31.00 10.46 -7.86
C GLY A 327 -30.70 10.18 -9.33
N PHE A 328 -29.48 9.79 -9.69
CA PHE A 328 -29.10 9.55 -11.10
C PHE A 328 -29.75 8.29 -11.66
N GLU A 329 -30.07 8.24 -12.96
CA GLU A 329 -30.74 7.08 -13.56
C GLU A 329 -29.95 5.78 -13.33
N MET A 330 -28.65 5.82 -13.63
CA MET A 330 -27.68 4.79 -13.26
C MET A 330 -27.32 4.92 -11.77
N LYS A 331 -27.82 4.00 -10.95
CA LYS A 331 -27.54 3.99 -9.50
C LYS A 331 -26.22 3.29 -9.18
N SER A 332 -25.62 3.67 -8.06
CA SER A 332 -24.59 2.85 -7.42
C SER A 332 -25.23 1.67 -6.68
N LEU A 333 -24.59 0.51 -6.71
CA LEU A 333 -25.02 -0.71 -6.01
C LEU A 333 -23.94 -1.18 -5.04
N ALA A 334 -24.32 -1.51 -3.82
CA ALA A 334 -23.47 -2.28 -2.91
C ALA A 334 -23.85 -3.76 -2.98
N PHE A 335 -22.85 -4.64 -2.97
CA PHE A 335 -23.01 -6.08 -2.84
C PHE A 335 -22.54 -6.54 -1.47
N TYR A 336 -23.24 -7.53 -0.89
CA TYR A 336 -23.03 -8.03 0.45
C TYR A 336 -22.93 -9.55 0.44
N ALA A 337 -21.76 -10.10 0.79
CA ALA A 337 -21.63 -11.52 1.08
C ALA A 337 -22.11 -11.79 2.51
N ARG A 338 -23.16 -12.60 2.65
CA ARG A 338 -23.75 -12.97 3.94
C ARG A 338 -24.14 -14.43 3.90
N SER A 339 -23.94 -15.14 5.01
CA SER A 339 -24.29 -16.55 5.16
C SER A 339 -25.73 -16.88 4.75
N GLN A 340 -26.69 -15.97 4.98
CA GLN A 340 -28.09 -16.14 4.54
C GLN A 340 -28.25 -16.36 3.02
N TYR A 341 -27.30 -15.87 2.20
CA TYR A 341 -27.31 -16.04 0.75
C TYR A 341 -26.40 -17.16 0.24
N GLY A 342 -25.60 -17.78 1.12
CA GLY A 342 -24.57 -18.74 0.73
C GLY A 342 -23.23 -18.31 1.31
N ALA A 343 -22.33 -17.82 0.47
CA ALA A 343 -21.00 -17.44 0.95
C ALA A 343 -21.05 -16.18 1.84
N ASN A 344 -20.37 -16.27 2.99
CA ASN A 344 -20.25 -15.16 3.94
C ASN A 344 -19.12 -14.20 3.55
N GLU A 345 -18.33 -14.49 2.52
CA GLU A 345 -17.20 -13.67 2.05
C GLU A 345 -16.91 -13.92 0.57
N ILE A 346 -16.16 -13.00 -0.04
CA ILE A 346 -15.63 -13.14 -1.39
C ILE A 346 -14.12 -13.28 -1.30
N ARG A 347 -13.56 -14.29 -1.98
CA ARG A 347 -12.13 -14.56 -2.09
C ARG A 347 -11.66 -14.40 -3.54
N TYR A 348 -11.29 -13.19 -3.93
CA TYR A 348 -10.75 -12.89 -5.26
C TYR A 348 -10.04 -11.52 -5.31
N PRO A 349 -8.84 -11.41 -5.92
CA PRO A 349 -8.12 -10.13 -6.03
C PRO A 349 -8.65 -9.26 -7.18
N PHE A 350 -9.75 -8.54 -6.94
CA PHE A 350 -10.37 -7.69 -7.97
C PHE A 350 -9.53 -6.50 -8.41
N PHE A 351 -8.78 -5.91 -7.47
CA PHE A 351 -8.07 -4.66 -7.69
C PHE A 351 -6.62 -4.98 -8.03
N ARG A 352 -6.22 -4.74 -9.28
CA ARG A 352 -4.83 -4.94 -9.75
C ARG A 352 -3.81 -4.15 -8.94
N GLU A 353 -4.32 -3.13 -8.29
CA GLU A 353 -3.61 -2.10 -7.60
C GLU A 353 -3.33 -2.39 -6.12
N LYS A 354 -3.97 -3.40 -5.52
CA LYS A 354 -3.76 -3.78 -4.12
C LYS A 354 -3.67 -5.31 -3.98
N ASP A 355 -2.81 -5.78 -3.09
CA ASP A 355 -2.73 -7.19 -2.73
C ASP A 355 -3.77 -7.56 -1.67
N ILE A 356 -5.04 -7.46 -2.05
CA ILE A 356 -6.19 -7.83 -1.23
C ILE A 356 -7.11 -8.74 -2.03
N ASP A 357 -7.50 -9.85 -1.41
CA ASP A 357 -8.36 -10.86 -2.02
C ASP A 357 -9.62 -11.15 -1.21
N TRP A 358 -9.78 -10.51 -0.04
CA TRP A 358 -10.89 -10.76 0.85
C TRP A 358 -11.85 -9.58 0.92
N PHE A 359 -13.14 -9.86 0.74
CA PHE A 359 -14.19 -8.85 0.84
C PHE A 359 -15.44 -9.41 1.50
N LYS A 360 -16.02 -8.65 2.43
CA LYS A 360 -17.42 -8.82 2.86
C LYS A 360 -18.38 -8.09 1.93
N GLU A 361 -17.95 -6.95 1.42
CA GLU A 361 -18.81 -6.03 0.68
C GLU A 361 -18.02 -5.32 -0.42
N LEU A 362 -18.66 -5.09 -1.57
CA LEU A 362 -18.13 -4.35 -2.71
C LEU A 362 -19.11 -3.26 -3.11
N VAL A 363 -18.62 -2.19 -3.73
CA VAL A 363 -19.48 -1.14 -4.30
C VAL A 363 -19.22 -1.00 -5.78
N PHE A 364 -20.27 -1.14 -6.58
CA PHE A 364 -20.33 -0.70 -7.97
C PHE A 364 -20.79 0.75 -7.97
N ARG A 365 -19.84 1.69 -7.97
CA ARG A 365 -20.11 3.13 -7.89
C ARG A 365 -20.29 3.70 -9.29
N ASN A 366 -21.36 4.45 -9.52
CA ASN A 366 -21.64 5.14 -10.78
C ASN A 366 -20.78 6.42 -11.00
N SER A 367 -19.63 6.51 -10.34
CA SER A 367 -18.79 7.71 -10.24
C SER A 367 -19.34 8.87 -9.39
N GLY A 368 -20.47 8.72 -8.69
CA GLY A 368 -20.96 9.76 -7.78
C GLY A 368 -21.39 11.03 -8.53
N ASN A 369 -20.94 12.19 -8.09
CA ASN A 369 -21.24 13.48 -8.75
C ASN A 369 -20.54 13.61 -10.11
N ASP A 370 -19.42 12.90 -10.31
CA ASP A 370 -18.67 12.88 -11.57
C ASP A 370 -19.32 11.99 -12.65
N PHE A 371 -20.48 11.36 -12.37
CA PHE A 371 -21.22 10.51 -13.31
C PHE A 371 -21.52 11.21 -14.65
N GLN A 372 -21.93 12.48 -14.58
CA GLN A 372 -22.28 13.27 -15.76
C GLN A 372 -21.08 14.04 -16.34
N TYR A 373 -19.86 13.71 -15.92
CA TYR A 373 -18.65 14.44 -16.30
C TYR A 373 -17.58 13.51 -16.85
N THR A 374 -16.62 13.04 -16.05
CA THR A 374 -15.45 12.29 -16.53
C THR A 374 -15.54 10.79 -16.23
N MET A 375 -16.29 10.43 -15.19
CA MET A 375 -16.37 9.12 -14.56
C MET A 375 -15.09 8.58 -13.91
N ILE A 376 -13.95 9.28 -14.02
CA ILE A 376 -12.64 8.81 -13.56
C ILE A 376 -12.03 9.65 -12.43
N ARG A 377 -12.60 10.81 -12.13
CA ARG A 377 -12.01 11.85 -11.26
C ARG A 377 -11.56 11.33 -9.89
N ASP A 378 -12.44 10.64 -9.17
CA ASP A 378 -12.13 10.06 -7.86
C ASP A 378 -11.07 8.95 -7.96
N GLY A 379 -11.06 8.16 -9.05
CA GLY A 379 -10.03 7.15 -9.31
C GLY A 379 -8.65 7.76 -9.57
N VAL A 380 -8.60 8.84 -10.37
CA VAL A 380 -7.39 9.62 -10.64
C VAL A 380 -6.77 10.14 -9.34
N MET A 381 -7.55 10.82 -8.50
CA MET A 381 -7.03 11.40 -7.27
C MET A 381 -6.47 10.34 -6.31
N GLN A 382 -7.08 9.16 -6.25
CA GLN A 382 -6.55 8.03 -5.46
C GLN A 382 -5.23 7.51 -6.06
N ALA A 383 -5.17 7.35 -7.39
CA ALA A 383 -3.99 6.83 -8.08
C ALA A 383 -2.78 7.79 -8.03
N VAL A 384 -3.01 9.11 -7.99
CA VAL A 384 -1.94 10.12 -7.89
C VAL A 384 -1.08 9.90 -6.64
N VAL A 385 -1.69 9.67 -5.48
CA VAL A 385 -0.97 9.58 -4.20
C VAL A 385 -0.56 8.17 -3.80
N LYS A 386 -1.19 7.16 -4.40
CA LYS A 386 -0.97 5.75 -4.09
C LYS A 386 0.48 5.32 -4.30
N GLY A 387 1.04 4.64 -3.30
CA GLY A 387 2.44 4.16 -3.30
C GLY A 387 3.49 5.27 -3.28
N ARG A 388 3.08 6.53 -3.10
CA ARG A 388 3.95 7.72 -3.00
C ARG A 388 3.84 8.41 -1.66
N MET A 389 2.72 8.22 -0.97
CA MET A 389 2.44 8.77 0.35
C MET A 389 1.92 7.64 1.25
N ASP A 390 2.28 7.66 2.53
CA ASP A 390 1.61 6.84 3.53
C ASP A 390 0.22 7.44 3.76
N LEU A 391 -0.78 6.88 3.07
CA LEU A 391 -2.17 7.28 3.08
C LEU A 391 -3.08 6.08 2.86
N ASP A 392 -4.21 6.08 3.58
CA ASP A 392 -5.24 5.07 3.40
C ASP A 392 -6.12 5.46 2.19
N VAL A 393 -5.83 4.85 1.04
CA VAL A 393 -6.49 5.10 -0.25
C VAL A 393 -7.54 4.04 -0.58
N GLN A 394 -8.60 4.42 -1.29
CA GLN A 394 -9.67 3.51 -1.75
C GLN A 394 -9.35 2.94 -3.15
N ALA A 395 -9.31 1.61 -3.27
CA ALA A 395 -9.03 0.94 -4.54
C ALA A 395 -10.14 1.17 -5.59
N PHE A 396 -9.71 1.20 -6.85
CA PHE A 396 -10.47 1.56 -8.03
C PHE A 396 -10.27 0.50 -9.12
N GLU A 397 -11.35 0.04 -9.77
CA GLU A 397 -11.27 -0.72 -11.02
C GLU A 397 -12.53 -0.42 -11.86
N PRO A 398 -12.42 0.08 -13.11
CA PRO A 398 -13.58 0.29 -13.97
C PRO A 398 -14.07 -1.04 -14.57
N VAL A 399 -15.38 -1.29 -14.53
CA VAL A 399 -16.02 -2.56 -14.93
C VAL A 399 -17.34 -2.32 -15.65
N HIS A 400 -17.73 -3.22 -16.56
CA HIS A 400 -19.09 -3.21 -17.14
C HIS A 400 -20.07 -3.97 -16.26
N ILE A 401 -21.26 -3.41 -16.08
CA ILE A 401 -22.37 -4.07 -15.39
C ILE A 401 -23.46 -4.48 -16.38
N PHE A 402 -23.94 -5.71 -16.22
CA PHE A 402 -25.21 -6.18 -16.78
C PHE A 402 -26.20 -6.41 -15.64
N LEU A 403 -27.44 -5.95 -15.81
CA LEU A 403 -28.52 -6.14 -14.84
C LEU A 403 -29.61 -6.99 -15.49
N ASN A 404 -29.81 -8.22 -15.00
CA ASN A 404 -30.69 -9.23 -15.62
C ASN A 404 -30.44 -9.43 -17.13
N GLY A 405 -29.16 -9.38 -17.56
CA GLY A 405 -28.75 -9.56 -18.96
C GLY A 405 -28.81 -8.30 -19.82
N GLU A 406 -29.37 -7.20 -19.33
CA GLU A 406 -29.36 -5.90 -19.99
C GLU A 406 -28.09 -5.12 -19.66
N TYR A 407 -27.48 -4.50 -20.68
CA TYR A 407 -26.30 -3.65 -20.45
C TYR A 407 -26.67 -2.43 -19.60
N TRP A 408 -25.92 -2.22 -18.53
CA TRP A 408 -26.19 -1.18 -17.54
C TRP A 408 -25.11 -0.09 -17.47
N GLY A 409 -23.97 -0.25 -18.15
CA GLY A 409 -22.92 0.77 -18.23
C GLY A 409 -21.66 0.43 -17.44
N ILE A 410 -20.67 1.33 -17.55
CA ILE A 410 -19.42 1.30 -16.78
C ILE A 410 -19.66 1.77 -15.34
N HIS A 411 -19.32 0.96 -14.35
CA HIS A 411 -19.22 1.35 -12.95
C HIS A 411 -17.77 1.31 -12.49
N ASN A 412 -17.45 2.11 -11.49
CA ASN A 412 -16.21 2.00 -10.74
C ASN A 412 -16.44 0.97 -9.63
N LEU A 413 -15.83 -0.20 -9.73
CA LEU A 413 -15.72 -1.13 -8.62
C LEU A 413 -14.84 -0.48 -7.53
N ARG A 414 -15.32 -0.50 -6.29
CA ARG A 414 -14.66 0.11 -5.14
C ARG A 414 -14.73 -0.82 -3.94
N GLU A 415 -13.70 -0.75 -3.09
CA GLU A 415 -13.79 -1.23 -1.71
C GLU A 415 -14.91 -0.49 -0.99
N LYS A 416 -15.66 -1.19 -0.12
CA LYS A 416 -16.59 -0.49 0.76
C LYS A 416 -15.86 0.00 2.00
N LEU A 417 -15.75 1.32 2.16
CA LEU A 417 -15.07 1.95 3.30
C LEU A 417 -15.89 1.85 4.60
N ASN A 418 -15.81 0.70 5.24
CA ASN A 418 -16.39 0.35 6.54
C ASN A 418 -15.33 -0.39 7.39
N GLU A 419 -15.72 -0.98 8.50
CA GLU A 419 -14.85 -1.76 9.38
C GLU A 419 -14.13 -2.93 8.65
N HIS A 420 -14.75 -3.51 7.63
CA HIS A 420 -14.15 -4.59 6.84
C HIS A 420 -13.07 -4.10 5.87
N TYR A 421 -13.08 -2.83 5.47
CA TYR A 421 -11.97 -2.22 4.73
C TYR A 421 -10.68 -2.26 5.56
N ILE A 422 -10.78 -1.95 6.86
CA ILE A 422 -9.62 -1.98 7.76
C ILE A 422 -9.08 -3.40 7.89
N TYR A 423 -9.94 -4.41 8.06
CA TYR A 423 -9.50 -5.80 8.05
C TYR A 423 -8.86 -6.22 6.72
N SER A 424 -9.43 -5.78 5.59
CA SER A 424 -8.92 -6.11 4.26
C SER A 424 -7.52 -5.55 4.02
N ASN A 425 -7.20 -4.37 4.56
CA ASN A 425 -5.95 -3.65 4.31
C ASN A 425 -4.90 -3.84 5.42
N TYR A 426 -5.32 -4.04 6.68
CA TYR A 426 -4.41 -4.10 7.85
C TYR A 426 -4.52 -5.40 8.64
N ARG A 427 -5.46 -6.29 8.31
CA ARG A 427 -5.74 -7.54 9.05
C ARG A 427 -6.12 -7.31 10.53
N ILE A 428 -6.67 -6.13 10.84
CA ILE A 428 -7.16 -5.78 12.18
C ILE A 428 -8.68 -6.06 12.25
N PRO A 429 -9.16 -6.85 13.21
CA PRO A 429 -10.59 -7.16 13.34
C PRO A 429 -11.47 -5.93 13.62
N PRO A 430 -12.72 -5.89 13.11
CA PRO A 430 -13.68 -4.80 13.35
C PRO A 430 -13.93 -4.43 14.83
N GLU A 431 -13.85 -5.40 15.72
CA GLU A 431 -14.02 -5.24 17.17
C GLU A 431 -12.83 -4.57 17.87
N GLU A 432 -11.68 -4.50 17.20
CA GLU A 432 -10.45 -3.92 17.71
C GLU A 432 -10.19 -2.49 17.21
N ILE A 433 -11.18 -1.82 16.61
CA ILE A 433 -11.00 -0.46 16.07
C ILE A 433 -12.06 0.52 16.58
N ASP A 434 -11.68 1.79 16.70
CA ASP A 434 -12.62 2.90 16.66
C ASP A 434 -12.64 3.43 15.21
N PHE A 435 -13.82 3.54 14.58
CA PHE A 435 -13.96 4.07 13.22
C PHE A 435 -15.09 5.11 13.17
N ILE A 436 -14.76 6.35 12.78
CA ILE A 436 -15.68 7.49 12.81
C ILE A 436 -15.75 8.15 11.43
N LYS A 437 -16.93 8.67 11.10
CA LYS A 437 -17.19 9.53 9.93
C LYS A 437 -17.58 10.95 10.35
N ASN A 438 -17.10 11.92 9.58
CA ASN A 438 -17.36 13.35 9.69
C ASN A 438 -17.01 13.91 11.07
N ARG A 439 -18.01 14.15 11.92
CA ARG A 439 -17.78 14.75 13.24
C ARG A 439 -17.82 13.73 14.37
N ASN A 440 -18.84 12.88 14.38
CA ASN A 440 -19.14 11.98 15.50
C ASN A 440 -19.95 10.73 15.12
N GLN A 441 -20.08 10.43 13.82
CA GLN A 441 -20.82 9.25 13.39
C GLN A 441 -19.93 8.01 13.56
N VAL A 442 -20.26 7.15 14.51
CA VAL A 442 -19.49 5.93 14.80
C VAL A 442 -19.93 4.82 13.84
N PHE A 443 -18.97 4.25 13.12
CA PHE A 443 -19.12 3.05 12.28
C PHE A 443 -18.73 1.79 13.06
N ALA A 444 -17.65 1.85 13.84
CA ALA A 444 -17.19 0.79 14.75
C ALA A 444 -16.55 1.37 16.02
N GLY A 445 -16.52 0.59 17.11
CA GLY A 445 -15.93 1.00 18.38
C GLY A 445 -16.65 2.16 19.06
N THR A 446 -15.89 3.17 19.52
CA THR A 446 -16.40 4.29 20.32
C THR A 446 -15.87 5.65 19.86
N TYR A 447 -16.58 6.72 20.23
CA TYR A 447 -16.14 8.11 19.99
C TYR A 447 -15.19 8.65 21.08
N THR A 448 -14.91 7.86 22.13
CA THR A 448 -14.29 8.35 23.37
C THR A 448 -12.88 8.89 23.12
N ASN A 449 -12.03 8.13 22.44
CA ASN A 449 -10.63 8.51 22.20
C ASN A 449 -10.51 9.75 21.30
N TYR A 450 -11.37 9.90 20.30
CA TYR A 450 -11.38 11.08 19.44
C TYR A 450 -11.87 12.32 20.18
N SER A 451 -12.86 12.16 21.07
CA SER A 451 -13.34 13.26 21.92
C SER A 451 -12.25 13.79 22.86
N GLN A 452 -11.38 12.91 23.39
CA GLN A 452 -10.26 13.31 24.24
C GLN A 452 -9.22 14.13 23.46
N LEU A 453 -8.85 13.67 22.25
CA LEU A 453 -7.96 14.42 21.36
C LEU A 453 -8.52 15.82 21.06
N ASN A 454 -9.79 15.91 20.63
CA ASN A 454 -10.42 17.19 20.33
C ASN A 454 -10.52 18.12 21.55
N ASN A 455 -10.86 17.59 22.72
CA ASN A 455 -10.93 18.39 23.95
C ASN A 455 -9.54 18.93 24.35
N TYR A 456 -8.49 18.13 24.16
CA TYR A 456 -7.12 18.57 24.41
C TYR A 456 -6.72 19.72 23.46
N LEU A 457 -6.95 19.55 22.15
CA LEU A 457 -6.69 20.57 21.12
C LEU A 457 -7.53 21.85 21.32
N ALA A 458 -8.74 21.74 21.84
CA ALA A 458 -9.59 22.90 22.11
C ALA A 458 -9.06 23.77 23.26
N THR A 459 -8.29 23.19 24.19
CA THR A 459 -7.89 23.84 25.46
C THR A 459 -6.39 24.08 25.60
N ASN A 460 -5.56 23.52 24.73
CA ASN A 460 -4.10 23.64 24.77
C ASN A 460 -3.56 24.15 23.44
N SER A 461 -2.54 25.00 23.52
CA SER A 461 -1.72 25.38 22.35
C SER A 461 -0.67 24.31 22.07
N LEU A 462 -0.30 24.12 20.81
CA LEU A 462 0.75 23.17 20.41
C LEU A 462 2.12 23.83 20.15
N SER A 463 2.26 25.14 20.39
CA SER A 463 3.59 25.77 20.35
C SER A 463 4.59 25.11 21.31
N PRO A 464 4.22 24.65 22.53
CA PRO A 464 5.10 23.83 23.37
C PRO A 464 5.24 22.40 22.82
N GLN A 465 6.49 21.92 22.68
CA GLN A 465 6.80 20.59 22.15
C GLN A 465 6.12 19.45 22.92
N GLU A 466 6.05 19.52 24.25
CA GLU A 466 5.39 18.49 25.07
C GLU A 466 3.91 18.29 24.71
N ASN A 467 3.21 19.37 24.38
CA ASN A 467 1.79 19.30 23.99
C ASN A 467 1.64 18.68 22.59
N TYR A 468 2.55 19.02 21.68
CA TYR A 468 2.63 18.39 20.37
C TYR A 468 2.94 16.89 20.48
N ASP A 469 3.91 16.50 21.31
CA ASP A 469 4.30 15.10 21.52
C ASP A 469 3.13 14.28 22.07
N TRP A 470 2.33 14.86 22.97
CA TRP A 470 1.10 14.23 23.43
C TRP A 470 0.12 13.99 22.27
N VAL A 471 -0.11 14.98 21.40
CA VAL A 471 -0.96 14.82 20.21
C VAL A 471 -0.40 13.78 19.25
N ALA A 472 0.91 13.78 19.00
CA ALA A 472 1.60 12.81 18.15
C ALA A 472 1.58 11.37 18.72
N SER A 473 1.31 11.22 20.02
CA SER A 473 1.03 9.92 20.65
C SER A 473 -0.41 9.42 20.41
N LYS A 474 -1.32 10.29 19.96
CA LYS A 474 -2.75 9.98 19.74
C LYS A 474 -3.16 9.91 18.29
N MET A 475 -2.42 10.58 17.40
CA MET A 475 -2.65 10.56 15.96
C MET A 475 -1.35 10.36 15.20
N ASP A 476 -1.47 9.77 14.02
CA ASP A 476 -0.37 9.68 13.07
C ASP A 476 -0.23 11.03 12.35
N VAL A 477 0.68 11.86 12.86
CA VAL A 477 0.85 13.24 12.37
C VAL A 477 1.46 13.26 10.97
N TYR A 478 2.24 12.24 10.59
CA TYR A 478 2.84 12.17 9.25
C TYR A 478 1.82 11.72 8.20
N GLU A 479 0.98 10.73 8.50
CA GLU A 479 -0.15 10.38 7.64
C GLU A 479 -1.09 11.58 7.49
N TYR A 480 -1.45 12.25 8.60
CA TYR A 480 -2.31 13.42 8.54
C TYR A 480 -1.70 14.57 7.72
N MET A 481 -0.39 14.78 7.80
CA MET A 481 0.33 15.75 6.96
C MET A 481 0.15 15.43 5.47
N ASN A 482 0.33 14.17 5.08
CA ASN A 482 0.09 13.71 3.71
C ASN A 482 -1.37 13.94 3.29
N TYR A 483 -2.31 13.69 4.21
CA TYR A 483 -3.74 13.83 3.97
C TYR A 483 -4.10 15.30 3.70
N LEU A 484 -3.55 16.23 4.50
CA LEU A 484 -3.72 17.67 4.32
C LEU A 484 -3.14 18.16 2.99
N MET A 485 -1.89 17.80 2.69
CA MET A 485 -1.25 18.17 1.42
C MET A 485 -2.07 17.68 0.22
N THR A 486 -2.61 16.46 0.30
CA THR A 486 -3.43 15.86 -0.75
C THR A 486 -4.76 16.61 -0.96
N GLN A 487 -5.52 16.84 0.12
CA GLN A 487 -6.81 17.56 0.03
C GLN A 487 -6.62 19.01 -0.44
N MET A 488 -5.56 19.67 0.05
CA MET A 488 -5.19 21.01 -0.39
C MET A 488 -4.78 21.02 -1.86
N PHE A 489 -3.96 20.08 -2.32
CA PHE A 489 -3.54 20.01 -3.72
C PHE A 489 -4.76 19.80 -4.64
N PHE A 490 -5.64 18.84 -4.33
CA PHE A 490 -6.82 18.60 -5.16
C PHE A 490 -7.88 19.70 -5.11
N GLY A 491 -7.78 20.68 -4.21
CA GLY A 491 -8.78 21.75 -4.12
C GLY A 491 -10.17 21.18 -3.83
N ASN A 492 -10.28 20.27 -2.87
CA ASN A 492 -11.55 19.59 -2.58
C ASN A 492 -12.52 20.52 -1.82
N ASP A 493 -13.53 21.00 -2.53
CA ASP A 493 -14.52 21.97 -2.04
C ASP A 493 -15.54 21.45 -1.03
N ASP A 494 -15.61 20.13 -0.79
CA ASP A 494 -16.50 19.55 0.23
C ASP A 494 -15.73 19.14 1.52
N TRP A 495 -14.41 19.29 1.52
CA TRP A 495 -13.53 19.16 2.68
C TRP A 495 -13.24 20.56 3.27
N PRO A 496 -12.96 20.78 4.58
CA PRO A 496 -12.76 19.83 5.67
C PRO A 496 -14.00 19.45 6.47
N GLY A 497 -15.16 20.06 6.24
CA GLY A 497 -16.37 19.82 7.03
C GLY A 497 -17.15 18.55 6.65
N ASN A 498 -16.89 18.00 5.48
CA ASN A 498 -17.43 16.74 5.00
C ASN A 498 -16.31 15.83 4.48
N ASN A 499 -16.71 14.62 4.07
CA ASN A 499 -15.83 13.63 3.46
C ASN A 499 -14.61 13.31 4.35
N LEU A 500 -14.88 13.18 5.66
CA LEU A 500 -13.91 12.72 6.66
C LEU A 500 -14.24 11.32 7.17
N LYS A 501 -13.23 10.45 7.16
CA LYS A 501 -13.25 9.11 7.74
C LYS A 501 -11.91 8.89 8.38
N TYR A 502 -11.92 8.45 9.62
CA TYR A 502 -10.71 8.25 10.38
C TYR A 502 -10.91 7.14 11.39
N TRP A 503 -9.87 6.34 11.56
CA TRP A 503 -9.88 5.15 12.37
C TRP A 503 -8.65 5.07 13.26
N ARG A 504 -8.72 4.26 14.31
CA ARG A 504 -7.56 3.83 15.09
C ARG A 504 -7.79 2.42 15.62
N GLN A 505 -6.70 1.69 15.85
CA GLN A 505 -6.78 0.48 16.65
C GLN A 505 -7.05 0.83 18.12
N ASN A 506 -7.90 0.04 18.78
CA ASN A 506 -8.33 0.22 20.16
C ASN A 506 -7.32 -0.38 21.15
N THR A 507 -6.05 -0.02 20.98
CA THR A 507 -4.97 -0.32 21.92
C THR A 507 -4.57 0.94 22.70
N THR A 508 -3.71 0.79 23.70
CA THR A 508 -3.18 1.91 24.49
C THR A 508 -2.33 2.89 23.66
N ASP A 509 -1.68 2.38 22.62
CA ASP A 509 -0.75 3.07 21.72
C ASP A 509 -1.33 3.36 20.32
N GLY A 510 -2.54 2.88 20.04
CA GLY A 510 -3.19 3.07 18.74
C GLY A 510 -3.42 4.54 18.40
N LYS A 511 -3.10 4.92 17.16
CA LYS A 511 -3.16 6.29 16.66
C LYS A 511 -4.27 6.49 15.64
N TRP A 512 -4.90 7.66 15.64
CA TRP A 512 -5.82 8.08 14.59
C TRP A 512 -5.12 8.25 13.25
N ARG A 513 -5.71 7.68 12.20
CA ARG A 513 -5.34 7.80 10.79
C ARG A 513 -6.56 8.19 9.96
N TRP A 514 -6.34 8.92 8.87
CA TRP A 514 -7.38 9.42 7.97
C TRP A 514 -7.45 8.59 6.68
N ILE A 515 -8.65 8.47 6.13
CA ILE A 515 -8.90 7.76 4.88
C ILE A 515 -9.32 8.78 3.84
N LEU A 516 -8.64 8.78 2.69
CA LEU A 516 -9.04 9.58 1.53
C LEU A 516 -10.27 8.94 0.88
N PHE A 517 -11.40 9.65 0.88
CA PHE A 517 -12.61 9.18 0.21
C PHE A 517 -13.51 10.31 -0.23
N ASP A 518 -14.35 9.99 -1.22
CA ASP A 518 -15.35 10.91 -1.78
C ASP A 518 -14.70 12.21 -2.26
N LEU A 519 -13.78 12.05 -3.20
CA LEU A 519 -12.94 13.12 -3.71
C LEU A 519 -13.56 13.81 -4.94
N ASP A 520 -14.75 13.43 -5.38
CA ASP A 520 -15.33 13.88 -6.64
C ASP A 520 -15.52 15.40 -6.76
N PHE A 521 -15.54 16.15 -5.65
CA PHE A 521 -15.52 17.62 -5.64
C PHE A 521 -14.13 18.24 -5.88
N GLY A 522 -13.07 17.46 -5.90
CA GLY A 522 -11.72 17.91 -6.22
C GLY A 522 -11.49 18.10 -7.72
N MET A 523 -10.40 18.80 -8.04
CA MET A 523 -9.94 19.09 -9.40
C MET A 523 -10.98 19.85 -10.25
N GLY A 524 -11.80 20.68 -9.62
CA GLY A 524 -12.69 21.64 -10.29
C GLY A 524 -13.99 21.06 -10.88
N LEU A 525 -14.67 20.13 -10.19
CA LEU A 525 -15.92 19.55 -10.71
C LEU A 525 -17.06 20.58 -10.82
N TYR A 526 -17.25 21.43 -9.81
CA TYR A 526 -18.34 22.42 -9.73
C TYR A 526 -17.83 23.86 -9.77
N GLY A 527 -16.80 24.10 -10.56
CA GLY A 527 -16.11 25.39 -10.67
C GLY A 527 -14.64 25.13 -10.93
N PHE A 528 -14.14 25.54 -12.09
CA PHE A 528 -12.73 25.42 -12.42
C PHE A 528 -11.97 26.54 -11.70
N GLU A 529 -11.42 26.27 -10.52
CA GLU A 529 -10.64 27.23 -9.73
C GLU A 529 -9.28 26.65 -9.26
N PRO A 530 -8.35 26.33 -10.16
CA PRO A 530 -7.00 25.87 -9.80
C PRO A 530 -6.22 26.86 -8.91
N ALA A 531 -6.60 28.14 -8.85
CA ALA A 531 -5.96 29.16 -8.02
C ALA A 531 -6.38 29.14 -6.53
N GLN A 532 -7.44 28.41 -6.17
CA GLN A 532 -8.08 28.47 -4.84
C GLN A 532 -7.07 28.28 -3.68
N ASP A 533 -7.03 29.25 -2.75
CA ASP A 533 -6.14 29.24 -1.58
C ASP A 533 -6.66 28.31 -0.47
N MET A 534 -6.31 27.03 -0.59
CA MET A 534 -6.70 25.99 0.36
C MET A 534 -6.03 26.10 1.73
N PHE A 535 -4.95 26.87 1.87
CA PHE A 535 -4.34 27.14 3.17
C PHE A 535 -5.22 28.08 3.97
N SER A 536 -5.58 29.23 3.39
CA SER A 536 -6.47 30.21 4.01
C SER A 536 -7.85 29.60 4.27
N PHE A 537 -8.36 28.82 3.31
CA PHE A 537 -9.64 28.13 3.46
C PHE A 537 -9.60 27.12 4.62
N SER A 538 -8.71 26.12 4.62
CA SER A 538 -8.72 25.06 5.64
C SER A 538 -8.18 25.48 7.03
N THR A 539 -7.73 26.72 7.19
CA THR A 539 -7.28 27.28 8.49
C THR A 539 -8.14 28.43 8.99
N ALA A 540 -9.26 28.77 8.33
CA ALA A 540 -10.16 29.80 8.83
C ALA A 540 -10.81 29.37 10.16
N GLU A 541 -10.80 30.27 11.15
CA GLU A 541 -11.39 29.99 12.46
C GLU A 541 -12.92 30.01 12.43
N ASN A 542 -13.50 30.87 11.60
CA ASN A 542 -14.94 30.98 11.36
C ASN A 542 -15.16 31.06 9.85
N GLY A 543 -15.03 29.92 9.16
CA GLY A 543 -15.23 29.85 7.72
C GLY A 543 -16.54 30.55 7.31
N PRO A 544 -16.51 31.43 6.29
CA PRO A 544 -17.68 32.24 5.94
C PRO A 544 -18.84 31.41 5.34
N SER A 545 -18.58 30.15 4.96
CA SER A 545 -19.51 29.21 4.33
C SER A 545 -19.18 27.74 4.65
N TRP A 546 -20.14 26.84 4.38
CA TRP A 546 -19.88 25.38 4.30
C TRP A 546 -18.88 25.11 3.17
N PRO A 547 -17.96 24.12 3.30
CA PRO A 547 -17.81 23.13 4.37
C PRO A 547 -16.77 23.48 5.44
N ASN A 548 -16.67 24.74 5.89
CA ASN A 548 -15.57 25.15 6.77
C ASN A 548 -16.00 25.55 8.21
N PRO A 549 -16.66 24.68 8.99
CA PRO A 549 -17.03 24.99 10.37
C PRO A 549 -15.82 24.92 11.32
N PRO A 550 -15.81 25.70 12.44
CA PRO A 550 -14.66 25.82 13.34
C PRO A 550 -14.08 24.50 13.89
N TRP A 551 -14.92 23.46 14.01
CA TRP A 551 -14.51 22.15 14.51
C TRP A 551 -13.66 21.36 13.50
N SER A 552 -13.87 21.59 12.20
CA SER A 552 -13.20 20.84 11.13
C SER A 552 -11.77 21.33 10.88
N THR A 553 -11.50 22.63 11.11
CA THR A 553 -10.18 23.22 10.96
C THR A 553 -9.33 23.18 12.23
N LEU A 554 -9.90 22.75 13.36
CA LEU A 554 -9.23 22.85 14.67
C LEU A 554 -7.89 22.12 14.69
N ILE A 555 -7.82 20.88 14.22
CA ILE A 555 -6.58 20.08 14.22
C ILE A 555 -5.52 20.79 13.36
N ILE A 556 -5.89 21.22 12.15
CA ILE A 556 -5.01 21.91 11.19
C ILE A 556 -4.42 23.17 11.82
N ARG A 557 -5.29 24.05 12.35
CA ARG A 557 -4.88 25.31 12.99
C ARG A 557 -3.93 25.06 14.15
N ARG A 558 -4.23 24.07 15.00
CA ARG A 558 -3.40 23.74 16.17
C ARG A 558 -2.04 23.16 15.78
N LEU A 559 -1.97 22.26 14.80
CA LEU A 559 -0.70 21.69 14.37
C LEU A 559 0.25 22.75 13.80
N PHE A 560 -0.27 23.72 13.04
CA PHE A 560 0.53 24.84 12.52
C PHE A 560 1.03 25.83 13.59
N GLU A 561 0.58 25.73 14.85
CA GLU A 561 1.19 26.48 15.97
C GLU A 561 2.57 25.93 16.38
N ASN A 562 2.88 24.68 16.03
CA ASN A 562 4.17 24.04 16.30
C ASN A 562 5.13 24.28 15.14
N GLU A 563 6.27 24.91 15.41
CA GLU A 563 7.26 25.26 14.38
C GLU A 563 7.88 24.01 13.72
N GLY A 564 8.14 22.95 14.49
CA GLY A 564 8.68 21.70 13.95
C GLY A 564 7.72 21.02 12.97
N PHE A 565 6.43 20.94 13.31
CA PHE A 565 5.41 20.45 12.39
C PHE A 565 5.29 21.31 11.14
N ARG A 566 5.25 22.64 11.30
CA ARG A 566 5.14 23.58 10.18
C ARG A 566 6.30 23.42 9.21
N ASP A 567 7.52 23.38 9.71
CA ASP A 567 8.72 23.32 8.88
C ASP A 567 8.80 21.97 8.16
N GLU A 568 8.45 20.87 8.84
CA GLU A 568 8.36 19.54 8.23
C GLU A 568 7.26 19.46 7.16
N PHE A 569 6.09 20.06 7.43
CA PHE A 569 5.01 20.18 6.45
C PHE A 569 5.50 20.89 5.17
N ILE A 570 6.20 22.01 5.31
CA ILE A 570 6.74 22.75 4.16
C ILE A 570 7.76 21.90 3.41
N ARG A 571 8.71 21.25 4.10
CA ARG A 571 9.70 20.36 3.45
C ARG A 571 9.04 19.26 2.65
N LYS A 572 8.09 18.53 3.26
CA LYS A 572 7.39 17.43 2.59
C LYS A 572 6.54 17.93 1.42
N TYR A 573 5.86 19.07 1.56
CA TYR A 573 5.02 19.57 0.47
C TYR A 573 5.86 20.04 -0.71
N MET A 574 7.00 20.71 -0.47
CA MET A 574 7.97 21.02 -1.52
C MET A 574 8.43 19.75 -2.26
N MET A 575 8.75 18.68 -1.53
CA MET A 575 9.18 17.42 -2.16
C MET A 575 8.05 16.78 -2.96
N HIS A 576 6.82 16.76 -2.45
CA HIS A 576 5.69 16.21 -3.19
C HIS A 576 5.31 17.05 -4.41
N LEU A 577 5.41 18.38 -4.36
CA LEU A 577 5.21 19.25 -5.52
C LEU A 577 6.22 19.01 -6.64
N ASN A 578 7.46 18.66 -6.29
CA ASN A 578 8.48 18.30 -7.28
C ASN A 578 8.39 16.83 -7.74
N THR A 579 7.52 16.00 -7.14
CA THR A 579 7.49 14.56 -7.40
C THR A 579 6.07 14.03 -7.59
N THR A 580 5.34 13.75 -6.50
CA THR A 580 3.99 13.18 -6.50
C THR A 580 2.99 14.03 -7.28
N PHE A 581 3.02 15.34 -7.06
CA PHE A 581 2.10 16.34 -7.60
C PHE A 581 2.71 17.13 -8.76
N HIS A 582 3.83 16.66 -9.32
CA HIS A 582 4.40 17.24 -10.53
C HIS A 582 3.40 17.14 -11.68
N GLU A 583 3.23 18.23 -12.41
CA GLU A 583 2.25 18.43 -13.49
C GLU A 583 2.21 17.26 -14.48
N ASP A 584 3.35 16.92 -15.09
CA ASP A 584 3.45 15.82 -16.06
C ASP A 584 3.02 14.47 -15.48
N ARG A 585 3.38 14.22 -14.23
CA ARG A 585 3.05 12.95 -13.57
C ARG A 585 1.54 12.86 -13.36
N VAL A 586 0.92 13.94 -12.87
CA VAL A 586 -0.54 13.93 -12.64
C VAL A 586 -1.28 13.78 -13.97
N VAL A 587 -0.83 14.44 -15.04
CA VAL A 587 -1.38 14.25 -16.40
C VAL A 587 -1.21 12.81 -16.89
N GLN A 588 -0.03 12.20 -16.70
CA GLN A 588 0.20 10.79 -17.06
C GLN A 588 -0.73 9.82 -16.30
N VAL A 589 -1.05 10.10 -15.02
CA VAL A 589 -2.02 9.31 -14.26
C VAL A 589 -3.43 9.45 -14.84
N ILE A 590 -3.83 10.68 -15.21
CA ILE A 590 -5.12 10.94 -15.88
C ILE A 590 -5.21 10.15 -17.18
N ASP A 591 -4.19 10.23 -18.02
CA ASP A 591 -4.17 9.57 -19.33
C ASP A 591 -4.17 8.05 -19.23
N SER A 592 -3.47 7.50 -18.23
CA SER A 592 -3.49 6.07 -17.95
C SER A 592 -4.90 5.56 -17.65
N ILE A 593 -5.64 6.25 -16.76
CA ILE A 593 -6.99 5.85 -16.37
C ILE A 593 -8.01 6.14 -17.48
N TYR A 594 -7.90 7.28 -18.16
CA TYR A 594 -8.70 7.57 -19.35
C TYR A 594 -8.53 6.47 -20.41
N GLY A 595 -7.29 6.05 -20.67
CA GLY A 595 -6.96 4.98 -21.60
C GLY A 595 -7.59 3.63 -21.26
N MET A 596 -7.90 3.36 -19.99
CA MET A 596 -8.62 2.14 -19.60
C MET A 596 -10.07 2.13 -20.08
N ILE A 597 -10.75 3.28 -20.05
CA ILE A 597 -12.20 3.34 -20.31
C ILE A 597 -12.55 3.84 -21.72
N ALA A 598 -11.65 4.56 -22.39
CA ALA A 598 -11.96 5.29 -23.62
C ALA A 598 -12.48 4.43 -24.76
N GLY A 599 -11.92 3.22 -24.94
CA GLY A 599 -12.39 2.28 -25.97
C GLY A 599 -13.83 1.77 -25.75
N ASP A 600 -14.27 1.74 -24.50
CA ASP A 600 -15.56 1.17 -24.10
C ASP A 600 -16.62 2.24 -23.77
N PHE A 601 -16.19 3.50 -23.57
CA PHE A 601 -17.05 4.62 -23.20
C PHE A 601 -18.22 4.88 -24.19
N PRO A 602 -18.05 4.74 -25.52
CA PRO A 602 -19.19 4.89 -26.44
C PRO A 602 -20.36 3.95 -26.15
N VAL A 603 -20.09 2.75 -25.60
CA VAL A 603 -21.16 1.80 -25.20
C VAL A 603 -21.90 2.31 -23.96
N HIS A 604 -21.18 2.86 -22.98
CA HIS A 604 -21.77 3.56 -21.84
C HIS A 604 -22.63 4.74 -22.31
N PHE A 605 -22.07 5.61 -23.14
CA PHE A 605 -22.74 6.80 -23.64
C PHE A 605 -24.03 6.47 -24.40
N ASN A 606 -24.02 5.44 -25.26
CA ASN A 606 -25.23 5.00 -25.98
C ASN A 606 -26.39 4.59 -25.05
N ARG A 607 -26.08 4.13 -23.84
CA ARG A 607 -27.09 3.72 -22.86
C ARG A 607 -27.66 4.90 -22.09
N TRP A 608 -26.79 5.80 -21.61
CA TRP A 608 -27.15 6.83 -20.62
C TRP A 608 -27.19 8.25 -21.16
N HIS A 609 -26.53 8.52 -22.29
CA HIS A 609 -26.37 9.86 -22.86
C HIS A 609 -25.79 10.85 -21.81
N GLN A 610 -24.87 10.36 -20.99
CA GLN A 610 -24.14 11.13 -19.97
C GLN A 610 -22.63 10.94 -20.17
N PRO A 611 -21.84 12.03 -20.22
CA PRO A 611 -22.26 13.44 -20.32
C PRO A 611 -23.07 13.69 -21.62
N TRP A 612 -23.55 14.92 -21.84
CA TRP A 612 -24.52 15.22 -22.92
C TRP A 612 -24.02 14.92 -24.35
N SER A 613 -22.70 14.84 -24.56
CA SER A 613 -22.07 14.35 -25.80
C SER A 613 -20.67 13.76 -25.53
N ILE A 614 -20.12 13.03 -26.51
CA ILE A 614 -18.74 12.52 -26.44
C ILE A 614 -17.73 13.68 -26.43
N GLU A 615 -17.99 14.73 -27.19
CA GLU A 615 -17.15 15.93 -27.21
C GLU A 615 -17.12 16.62 -25.84
N GLN A 616 -18.25 16.66 -25.13
CA GLN A 616 -18.30 17.17 -23.76
C GLN A 616 -17.53 16.27 -22.78
N TRP A 617 -17.57 14.95 -22.98
CA TRP A 617 -16.77 14.02 -22.18
C TRP A 617 -15.28 14.32 -22.33
N GLU A 618 -14.79 14.41 -23.56
CA GLU A 618 -13.40 14.76 -23.86
C GLU A 618 -13.01 16.14 -23.31
N ALA A 619 -13.89 17.12 -23.41
CA ALA A 619 -13.70 18.45 -22.81
C ALA A 619 -13.56 18.39 -21.28
N ASN A 620 -14.34 17.55 -20.59
CA ASN A 620 -14.23 17.37 -19.15
C ASN A 620 -12.92 16.67 -18.75
N ILE A 621 -12.41 15.75 -19.60
CA ILE A 621 -11.10 15.12 -19.40
C ILE A 621 -9.98 16.15 -19.58
N GLU A 622 -10.06 17.03 -20.58
CA GLU A 622 -9.06 18.08 -20.76
C GLU A 622 -9.06 19.08 -19.60
N GLN A 623 -10.22 19.41 -19.03
CA GLN A 623 -10.28 20.23 -17.80
C GLN A 623 -9.54 19.58 -16.62
N LEU A 624 -9.60 18.25 -16.46
CA LEU A 624 -8.78 17.57 -15.44
C LEU A 624 -7.28 17.74 -15.70
N ARG A 625 -6.84 17.65 -16.97
CA ARG A 625 -5.44 17.86 -17.34
C ARG A 625 -5.00 19.30 -17.11
N GLU A 626 -5.83 20.26 -17.49
CA GLU A 626 -5.54 21.68 -17.26
C GLU A 626 -5.41 22.00 -15.78
N PHE A 627 -6.31 21.48 -14.93
CA PHE A 627 -6.17 21.61 -13.48
C PHE A 627 -4.82 21.05 -13.01
N ALA A 628 -4.43 19.86 -13.49
CA ALA A 628 -3.17 19.23 -13.11
C ALA A 628 -1.92 20.05 -13.53
N ARG A 629 -1.97 20.73 -14.69
CA ARG A 629 -0.88 21.60 -15.16
C ARG A 629 -0.75 22.87 -14.32
N LEU A 630 -1.88 23.50 -13.99
CA LEU A 630 -1.89 24.81 -13.32
C LEU A 630 -1.74 24.74 -11.80
N ARG A 631 -2.30 23.71 -11.17
CA ARG A 631 -2.43 23.65 -9.71
C ARG A 631 -1.10 23.72 -8.94
N PRO A 632 0.01 23.05 -9.36
CA PRO A 632 1.27 23.11 -8.63
C PRO A 632 1.77 24.54 -8.39
N ASP A 633 1.70 25.42 -9.39
CA ASP A 633 2.17 26.81 -9.29
C ASP A 633 1.40 27.61 -8.25
N PHE A 634 0.06 27.48 -8.27
CA PHE A 634 -0.79 28.15 -7.30
C PHE A 634 -0.54 27.65 -5.88
N VAL A 635 -0.27 26.34 -5.71
CA VAL A 635 0.10 25.80 -4.40
C VAL A 635 1.44 26.38 -3.92
N TRP A 636 2.46 26.51 -4.78
CA TRP A 636 3.72 27.17 -4.45
C TRP A 636 3.50 28.62 -3.99
N GLN A 637 2.70 29.39 -4.74
CA GLN A 637 2.40 30.80 -4.44
C GLN A 637 1.62 30.95 -3.13
N ASN A 638 0.59 30.12 -2.93
CA ASN A 638 -0.24 30.14 -1.72
C ASN A 638 0.59 29.71 -0.48
N MET A 639 1.41 28.66 -0.60
CA MET A 639 2.32 28.23 0.47
C MET A 639 3.33 29.33 0.83
N ARG A 640 3.93 30.00 -0.17
CA ARG A 640 4.85 31.14 0.04
C ARG A 640 4.19 32.26 0.82
N ARG A 641 3.00 32.70 0.37
CA ARG A 641 2.24 33.78 1.01
C ARG A 641 1.85 33.41 2.44
N PHE A 642 1.29 32.21 2.63
CA PHE A 642 0.74 31.77 3.90
C PHE A 642 1.82 31.66 4.99
N PHE A 643 2.99 31.07 4.66
CA PHE A 643 4.09 30.91 5.61
C PHE A 643 5.14 32.01 5.55
N SER A 644 4.95 33.05 4.72
CA SER A 644 5.91 34.15 4.53
C SER A 644 7.31 33.66 4.11
N LEU A 645 7.36 32.74 3.15
CA LEU A 645 8.60 32.12 2.66
C LEU A 645 9.32 33.00 1.63
N GLY A 646 10.59 32.69 1.37
CA GLY A 646 11.38 33.34 0.31
C GLY A 646 10.87 33.03 -1.09
N ASP A 647 11.50 33.65 -2.09
CA ASP A 647 11.19 33.40 -3.50
C ASP A 647 11.46 31.94 -3.89
N VAL A 648 10.72 31.44 -4.87
CA VAL A 648 10.95 30.10 -5.43
C VAL A 648 12.16 30.15 -6.35
N ILE A 649 13.10 29.21 -6.17
CA ILE A 649 14.31 29.06 -6.97
C ILE A 649 14.45 27.62 -7.45
N MET A 650 15.09 27.43 -8.61
CA MET A 650 15.35 26.11 -9.17
C MET A 650 16.70 25.58 -8.69
N LEU A 651 16.70 24.36 -8.16
CA LEU A 651 17.92 23.64 -7.79
C LEU A 651 18.07 22.40 -8.65
N LYS A 652 19.32 22.04 -8.95
CA LYS A 652 19.67 20.74 -9.51
C LYS A 652 20.43 19.94 -8.47
N ILE A 653 19.90 18.80 -8.07
CA ILE A 653 20.51 17.87 -7.12
C ILE A 653 20.84 16.61 -7.90
N GLU A 654 22.13 16.36 -8.16
CA GLU A 654 22.56 15.21 -8.96
C GLU A 654 22.65 13.96 -8.09
N ASN A 655 22.28 12.82 -8.67
CA ASN A 655 22.32 11.50 -8.03
C ASN A 655 22.79 10.40 -9.01
N SER A 656 23.50 10.79 -10.07
CA SER A 656 23.89 9.89 -11.16
C SER A 656 25.10 9.01 -10.84
N ASP A 657 25.77 9.24 -9.72
CA ASP A 657 26.87 8.39 -9.26
C ASP A 657 26.31 7.13 -8.60
N THR A 658 26.42 6.00 -9.30
CA THR A 658 25.96 4.68 -8.82
C THR A 658 26.68 4.18 -7.56
N SER A 659 27.72 4.89 -7.13
CA SER A 659 28.48 4.64 -5.90
C SER A 659 27.72 4.99 -4.61
N GLY A 660 26.50 5.51 -4.72
CA GLY A 660 25.65 5.79 -3.58
C GLY A 660 24.26 6.28 -4.00
N LYS A 661 23.57 6.89 -3.03
CA LYS A 661 22.24 7.46 -3.18
C LYS A 661 22.16 8.82 -2.49
N VAL A 662 21.25 9.67 -2.94
CA VAL A 662 20.94 10.97 -2.31
C VAL A 662 19.52 10.96 -1.74
N ILE A 663 19.41 11.44 -0.51
CA ILE A 663 18.16 11.72 0.19
C ILE A 663 18.03 13.23 0.37
N VAL A 664 16.88 13.79 0.03
CA VAL A 664 16.54 15.22 0.16
C VAL A 664 15.31 15.34 1.04
N ASN A 665 15.43 16.00 2.19
CA ASN A 665 14.36 16.14 3.18
C ASN A 665 13.69 14.80 3.55
N GLY A 666 14.48 13.72 3.61
CA GLY A 666 13.99 12.36 3.87
C GLY A 666 13.45 11.60 2.65
N PHE A 667 13.50 12.16 1.43
CA PHE A 667 13.08 11.50 0.20
C PHE A 667 14.29 11.07 -0.64
N GLU A 668 14.39 9.78 -0.95
CA GLU A 668 15.34 9.31 -1.97
C GLU A 668 14.96 9.92 -3.33
N ILE A 669 15.89 10.63 -3.97
CA ILE A 669 15.67 11.23 -5.28
C ILE A 669 16.03 10.25 -6.41
N PRO A 670 15.46 10.41 -7.62
CA PRO A 670 15.76 9.57 -8.78
C PRO A 670 17.26 9.53 -9.11
N ALA A 671 17.72 8.47 -9.78
CA ALA A 671 19.13 8.29 -10.15
C ALA A 671 19.62 9.31 -11.18
N ASP A 672 18.74 9.86 -12.01
CA ASP A 672 19.00 10.99 -12.90
C ASP A 672 19.07 12.34 -12.16
N GLY A 673 18.81 12.34 -10.86
CA GLY A 673 18.81 13.51 -10.00
C GLY A 673 17.41 14.13 -9.86
N LEU A 674 17.38 15.31 -9.25
CA LEU A 674 16.19 16.13 -9.07
C LEU A 674 16.49 17.54 -9.54
N SER A 675 15.80 17.99 -10.58
CA SER A 675 15.75 19.42 -10.94
C SER A 675 14.38 19.94 -10.56
N GLY A 676 14.31 20.85 -9.59
CA GLY A 676 13.03 21.23 -8.99
C GLY A 676 13.05 22.56 -8.25
N ARG A 677 11.86 22.97 -7.84
CA ARG A 677 11.56 24.24 -7.16
C ARG A 677 11.76 24.12 -5.66
N PHE A 678 12.37 25.15 -5.05
CA PHE A 678 12.60 25.24 -3.61
C PHE A 678 12.49 26.69 -3.13
N PHE A 679 12.20 26.89 -1.85
CA PHE A 679 12.14 28.24 -1.29
C PHE A 679 13.51 28.76 -0.88
N LYS A 680 13.86 29.94 -1.39
CA LYS A 680 15.07 30.66 -1.03
C LYS A 680 15.13 30.93 0.48
N GLY A 681 16.26 30.58 1.09
CA GLY A 681 16.52 30.76 2.52
C GLY A 681 15.77 29.81 3.44
N PHE A 682 15.06 28.81 2.89
CA PHE A 682 14.37 27.80 3.71
C PHE A 682 15.27 26.57 3.91
N PRO A 683 15.54 26.15 5.16
CA PRO A 683 16.51 25.10 5.44
C PRO A 683 16.05 23.72 4.97
N MET A 684 16.91 23.05 4.22
CA MET A 684 16.74 21.70 3.70
C MET A 684 17.81 20.76 4.27
N GLU A 685 17.49 19.48 4.26
CA GLU A 685 18.41 18.41 4.64
C GLU A 685 18.81 17.59 3.42
N LEU A 686 20.11 17.35 3.25
CA LEU A 686 20.65 16.47 2.22
C LEU A 686 21.49 15.39 2.87
N GLU A 687 21.32 14.15 2.43
CA GLU A 687 22.08 13.01 2.90
C GLU A 687 22.59 12.16 1.72
N ALA A 688 23.87 11.83 1.75
CA ALA A 688 24.52 10.94 0.80
C ALA A 688 24.79 9.60 1.47
N LEU A 689 24.17 8.55 0.95
CA LEU A 689 24.30 7.19 1.42
C LEU A 689 25.24 6.41 0.47
N PRO A 690 26.49 6.10 0.85
CA PRO A 690 27.38 5.33 0.00
C PRO A 690 26.89 3.88 -0.17
N ALA A 691 27.18 3.29 -1.34
CA ALA A 691 27.05 1.86 -1.56
C ALA A 691 28.10 1.07 -0.75
N ALA A 692 27.90 -0.24 -0.58
CA ALA A 692 28.70 -1.09 0.31
C ALA A 692 30.23 -1.02 0.08
N GLU A 693 30.67 -0.80 -1.17
CA GLU A 693 32.10 -0.74 -1.56
C GLU A 693 32.65 0.69 -1.64
N ASN A 694 31.86 1.67 -1.21
CA ASN A 694 32.15 3.09 -1.38
C ASN A 694 32.07 3.82 -0.04
N THR A 695 32.70 4.98 0.01
CA THR A 695 32.60 5.94 1.11
C THR A 695 32.25 7.30 0.53
N PHE A 696 31.46 8.07 1.27
CA PHE A 696 31.19 9.46 0.93
C PHE A 696 32.46 10.30 1.15
N SER A 697 32.80 11.15 0.19
CA SER A 697 33.93 12.08 0.28
C SER A 697 33.49 13.48 0.67
N HIS A 698 32.67 14.13 -0.16
CA HIS A 698 32.20 15.50 0.03
C HIS A 698 31.05 15.81 -0.94
N TRP A 699 30.36 16.94 -0.74
CA TRP A 699 29.43 17.52 -1.70
C TRP A 699 30.14 18.59 -2.53
N GLU A 700 29.88 18.64 -3.82
CA GLU A 700 30.27 19.74 -4.71
C GLU A 700 29.05 20.64 -4.95
N LEU A 701 29.13 21.90 -4.53
CA LEU A 701 28.15 22.94 -4.81
C LEU A 701 28.69 23.87 -5.87
N SER A 702 28.01 23.97 -6.99
CA SER A 702 28.36 24.91 -8.05
C SER A 702 27.38 26.09 -8.03
N SER A 703 27.90 27.30 -7.83
CA SER A 703 27.12 28.56 -7.94
C SER A 703 26.71 28.90 -9.37
N GLY A 704 27.08 28.04 -10.33
CA GLY A 704 26.58 28.06 -11.69
C GLY A 704 25.13 27.56 -11.68
N GLY A 705 24.21 28.50 -11.52
CA GLY A 705 22.80 28.21 -11.25
C GLY A 705 21.95 28.00 -12.49
N PHE A 706 20.71 27.55 -12.25
CA PHE A 706 19.63 27.73 -13.20
C PHE A 706 19.35 29.22 -13.38
N HIS A 707 19.30 29.66 -14.62
CA HIS A 707 18.98 31.01 -15.03
C HIS A 707 17.89 30.98 -16.09
N GLN A 708 17.13 32.07 -16.14
CA GLN A 708 16.19 32.35 -17.22
C GLN A 708 16.68 33.56 -18.00
N GLU A 709 16.83 33.39 -19.30
CA GLU A 709 16.98 34.49 -20.25
C GLU A 709 15.60 34.81 -20.81
N VAL A 710 15.11 36.02 -20.54
CA VAL A 710 13.84 36.49 -21.13
C VAL A 710 14.08 36.72 -22.63
N LEU A 711 13.50 35.84 -23.45
CA LEU A 711 13.57 35.89 -24.92
C LEU A 711 12.52 36.85 -25.49
N LEU A 712 11.34 36.87 -24.87
CA LEU A 712 10.25 37.81 -25.18
C LEU A 712 9.65 38.28 -23.85
N PRO A 713 9.81 39.55 -23.46
CA PRO A 713 9.30 40.04 -22.18
C PRO A 713 7.77 40.16 -22.20
N SER A 714 7.16 40.05 -21.02
CA SER A 714 5.77 40.51 -20.80
C SER A 714 5.59 41.98 -21.22
N ARG A 715 4.36 42.38 -21.56
CA ARG A 715 4.03 43.72 -22.08
C ARG A 715 4.74 44.07 -23.39
N SER A 716 5.21 43.06 -24.14
CA SER A 716 5.80 43.23 -25.47
C SER A 716 4.81 43.86 -26.47
N THR A 717 5.32 44.48 -27.53
CA THR A 717 4.49 44.96 -28.64
C THR A 717 4.22 43.82 -29.61
N TRP A 718 2.95 43.54 -29.86
CA TRP A 718 2.48 42.48 -30.75
C TRP A 718 1.83 43.07 -31.99
N LYS A 719 2.05 42.42 -33.14
CA LYS A 719 1.17 42.60 -34.29
C LYS A 719 -0.10 41.80 -34.04
N TYR A 720 -1.26 42.38 -34.33
CA TYR A 720 -2.54 41.73 -34.08
C TYR A 720 -3.52 41.83 -35.26
N PHE A 721 -4.41 40.84 -35.34
CA PHE A 721 -5.48 40.75 -36.33
C PHE A 721 -6.81 40.46 -35.63
N ASP A 722 -7.64 41.50 -35.54
CA ASP A 722 -8.90 41.54 -34.81
C ASP A 722 -10.10 41.71 -35.77
N LYS A 723 -10.14 40.94 -36.86
CA LYS A 723 -11.15 41.09 -37.93
C LYS A 723 -12.28 40.05 -37.89
N GLY A 724 -12.24 39.09 -36.97
CA GLY A 724 -13.29 38.09 -36.78
C GLY A 724 -13.32 36.96 -37.82
N TYR A 725 -12.22 36.74 -38.54
CA TYR A 725 -12.04 35.63 -39.47
C TYR A 725 -10.55 35.24 -39.56
N SER A 726 -10.25 34.06 -40.10
CA SER A 726 -8.87 33.58 -40.25
C SER A 726 -8.00 34.52 -41.11
N PRO A 727 -6.74 34.84 -40.72
CA PRO A 727 -5.84 35.67 -41.52
C PRO A 727 -5.36 35.00 -42.82
N GLY A 728 -5.68 33.71 -43.01
CA GLY A 728 -5.32 32.91 -44.18
C GLY A 728 -4.33 31.79 -43.85
N ALA A 729 -4.11 30.90 -44.82
CA ALA A 729 -3.21 29.76 -44.64
C ALA A 729 -1.77 30.21 -44.36
N GLY A 730 -1.12 29.56 -43.37
CA GLY A 730 0.27 29.82 -43.00
C GLY A 730 0.48 31.11 -42.21
N TRP A 731 -0.57 31.72 -41.64
CA TRP A 731 -0.47 32.93 -40.82
C TRP A 731 0.43 32.76 -39.58
N ASN A 732 0.71 31.53 -39.16
CA ASN A 732 1.59 31.19 -38.04
C ASN A 732 3.04 30.86 -38.49
N LEU A 733 3.33 30.89 -39.80
CA LEU A 733 4.67 30.63 -40.36
C LEU A 733 5.51 31.90 -40.44
N GLU A 734 6.84 31.75 -40.38
CA GLU A 734 7.83 32.83 -40.60
C GLU A 734 7.54 33.60 -41.91
N ALA A 735 7.31 32.89 -43.02
CA ALA A 735 7.21 33.48 -44.35
C ALA A 735 5.93 34.32 -44.60
N PHE A 736 5.01 34.39 -43.64
CA PHE A 736 3.76 35.15 -43.79
C PHE A 736 4.00 36.65 -43.66
N ASN A 737 3.39 37.41 -44.56
CA ASN A 737 3.50 38.86 -44.59
C ASN A 737 2.39 39.51 -43.75
N ASP A 738 2.73 39.88 -42.53
CA ASP A 738 1.86 40.56 -41.56
C ASP A 738 1.99 42.09 -41.57
N ALA A 739 2.62 42.70 -42.59
CA ALA A 739 2.88 44.15 -42.63
C ALA A 739 1.60 45.02 -42.65
N SER A 740 0.43 44.42 -42.88
CA SER A 740 -0.87 45.11 -42.83
C SER A 740 -1.61 44.90 -41.50
N TRP A 741 -1.04 44.16 -40.55
CA TRP A 741 -1.62 44.00 -39.23
C TRP A 741 -1.37 45.26 -38.39
N ASP A 742 -2.29 45.55 -37.50
CA ASP A 742 -2.13 46.63 -36.53
C ASP A 742 -1.10 46.18 -35.46
N GLU A 743 -0.47 47.11 -34.74
CA GLU A 743 0.53 46.79 -33.71
C GLU A 743 0.30 47.58 -32.41
N GLY A 744 0.53 46.93 -31.27
CA GLY A 744 0.35 47.57 -29.97
C GLY A 744 0.96 46.78 -28.80
N PRO A 745 1.36 47.45 -27.70
CA PRO A 745 1.84 46.78 -26.49
C PRO A 745 0.74 45.95 -25.82
N ALA A 746 1.12 44.77 -25.32
CA ALA A 746 0.30 44.01 -24.40
C ALA A 746 0.16 44.77 -23.06
N GLU A 747 -0.86 44.55 -22.26
CA GLU A 747 -2.00 43.64 -22.43
C GLU A 747 -2.93 44.13 -23.55
N LEU A 748 -3.23 43.22 -24.50
CA LEU A 748 -4.14 43.47 -25.60
C LEU A 748 -5.50 42.87 -25.26
N GLY A 749 -6.57 43.66 -25.36
CA GLY A 749 -7.86 43.21 -24.90
C GLY A 749 -9.02 44.19 -25.01
N TYR A 750 -10.11 43.93 -24.30
CA TYR A 750 -11.14 44.91 -23.95
C TYR A 750 -11.91 44.42 -22.73
N GLY A 751 -12.67 45.32 -22.06
CA GLY A 751 -13.63 44.95 -21.00
C GLY A 751 -13.20 45.36 -19.59
N ASP A 752 -11.92 45.24 -19.28
CA ASP A 752 -11.35 45.31 -17.93
C ASP A 752 -10.78 46.70 -17.56
N ASN A 753 -10.58 47.57 -18.56
CA ASN A 753 -10.03 48.92 -18.41
C ASN A 753 -8.58 48.98 -17.90
N ASN A 754 -7.86 47.87 -17.97
CA ASN A 754 -6.43 47.72 -17.68
C ASN A 754 -5.60 47.54 -18.97
N GLU A 755 -6.23 47.45 -20.14
CA GLU A 755 -5.61 47.09 -21.40
C GLU A 755 -4.77 48.24 -21.95
N THR A 756 -3.55 47.93 -22.37
CA THR A 756 -2.69 48.92 -23.02
C THR A 756 -3.14 49.14 -24.47
N THR A 757 -3.58 48.07 -25.15
CA THR A 757 -4.09 48.10 -26.51
C THR A 757 -5.51 47.54 -26.55
N VAL A 758 -6.47 48.38 -26.93
CA VAL A 758 -7.88 47.97 -27.03
C VAL A 758 -8.16 47.33 -28.39
N LEU A 759 -8.66 46.09 -28.37
CA LEU A 759 -9.01 45.31 -29.57
C LEU A 759 -10.44 45.61 -30.06
N ASN A 760 -10.67 45.45 -31.36
CA ASN A 760 -12.00 45.58 -31.94
C ASN A 760 -12.80 44.27 -31.79
N TYR A 761 -13.84 44.28 -30.97
CA TYR A 761 -14.75 43.13 -30.83
C TYR A 761 -15.74 42.95 -32.00
N GLY A 762 -15.73 43.85 -32.97
CA GLY A 762 -16.64 43.83 -34.10
C GLY A 762 -17.86 44.75 -33.92
N PRO A 763 -18.83 44.67 -34.85
CA PRO A 763 -19.92 45.65 -34.91
C PRO A 763 -21.04 45.38 -33.90
N ASP A 764 -21.09 44.20 -33.29
CA ASP A 764 -22.20 43.74 -32.44
C ASP A 764 -21.68 43.35 -31.04
N PRO A 765 -22.04 44.10 -29.98
CA PRO A 765 -21.60 43.78 -28.62
C PRO A 765 -22.24 42.52 -28.04
N ASP A 766 -23.33 42.00 -28.62
CA ASP A 766 -23.97 40.74 -28.23
C ASP A 766 -23.48 39.54 -29.09
N ASN A 767 -22.66 39.81 -30.11
CA ASN A 767 -22.06 38.81 -30.99
C ASN A 767 -20.66 39.24 -31.43
N LYS A 768 -19.75 39.24 -30.47
CA LYS A 768 -18.35 39.64 -30.62
C LYS A 768 -17.54 38.61 -31.41
N TYR A 769 -16.38 39.01 -31.90
CA TYR A 769 -15.46 38.09 -32.56
C TYR A 769 -14.95 37.02 -31.59
N ILE A 770 -14.96 35.77 -32.04
CA ILE A 770 -14.52 34.62 -31.24
C ILE A 770 -12.99 34.60 -31.12
N THR A 771 -12.28 34.84 -32.22
CA THR A 771 -10.82 34.65 -32.29
C THR A 771 -10.05 35.92 -32.64
N TYR A 772 -8.90 36.10 -31.98
CA TYR A 772 -7.94 37.18 -32.19
C TYR A 772 -6.56 36.58 -32.39
N TYR A 773 -5.82 37.09 -33.38
CA TYR A 773 -4.52 36.54 -33.75
C TYR A 773 -3.40 37.51 -33.43
N PHE A 774 -2.29 37.01 -32.93
CA PHE A 774 -1.14 37.78 -32.51
C PHE A 774 0.14 37.16 -33.09
N ARG A 775 1.10 38.02 -33.45
CA ARG A 775 2.43 37.62 -33.92
C ARG A 775 3.52 38.48 -33.29
N ASN A 776 4.63 37.86 -32.93
CA ASN A 776 5.85 38.53 -32.54
C ASN A 776 7.09 37.83 -33.11
N GLU A 777 8.18 38.57 -33.21
CA GLU A 777 9.51 38.03 -33.50
C GLU A 777 10.41 38.18 -32.27
N PHE A 778 11.30 37.22 -32.06
CA PHE A 778 12.28 37.26 -30.98
C PHE A 778 13.61 36.67 -31.45
N GLU A 779 14.70 37.09 -30.81
CA GLU A 779 16.06 36.69 -31.17
C GLU A 779 16.61 35.70 -30.15
N VAL A 780 17.28 34.65 -30.63
CA VAL A 780 17.97 33.66 -29.80
C VAL A 780 19.46 33.70 -30.16
N THR A 781 20.30 34.11 -29.20
CA THR A 781 21.74 34.26 -29.45
C THR A 781 22.44 32.93 -29.71
N ASP A 782 22.14 31.92 -28.89
CA ASP A 782 22.66 30.56 -29.04
C ASP A 782 21.72 29.56 -28.38
N ILE A 783 21.03 28.76 -29.20
CA ILE A 783 20.08 27.76 -28.72
C ILE A 783 20.74 26.66 -27.88
N SER A 784 22.04 26.39 -28.08
CA SER A 784 22.74 25.33 -27.36
C SER A 784 22.96 25.63 -25.88
N ASN A 785 22.70 26.88 -25.45
CA ASN A 785 22.73 27.25 -24.05
C ASN A 785 21.48 26.79 -23.28
N PHE A 786 20.34 26.67 -23.95
CA PHE A 786 19.08 26.39 -23.27
C PHE A 786 18.85 24.88 -23.07
N THR A 787 18.34 24.53 -21.90
CA THR A 787 17.94 23.18 -21.49
C THR A 787 16.42 23.04 -21.33
N GLY A 788 15.66 24.09 -21.66
CA GLY A 788 14.20 24.14 -21.57
C GLY A 788 13.67 25.57 -21.75
N PHE A 789 12.36 25.74 -21.69
CA PHE A 789 11.67 27.01 -21.89
C PHE A 789 10.52 27.18 -20.90
N THR A 790 10.18 28.43 -20.63
CA THR A 790 9.01 28.79 -19.83
C THR A 790 8.16 29.79 -20.60
N ILE A 791 6.87 29.51 -20.72
CA ILE A 791 5.85 30.43 -21.21
C ILE A 791 4.98 30.88 -20.04
N ASN A 792 4.99 32.18 -19.74
CA ASN A 792 3.98 32.80 -18.89
C ASN A 792 2.91 33.40 -19.81
N LEU A 793 1.71 32.84 -19.80
CA LEU A 793 0.59 33.25 -20.64
C LEU A 793 -0.51 33.89 -19.79
N MET A 794 -0.94 35.09 -20.14
CA MET A 794 -2.20 35.67 -19.70
C MET A 794 -3.19 35.55 -20.86
N ARG A 795 -4.32 34.88 -20.63
CA ARG A 795 -5.33 34.59 -21.67
C ARG A 795 -6.74 34.63 -21.11
N ASP A 796 -7.65 35.16 -21.91
CA ASP A 796 -9.09 35.09 -21.71
C ASP A 796 -9.77 34.93 -23.09
N ASP A 797 -10.44 33.82 -23.42
CA ASP A 797 -10.73 32.67 -22.56
C ASP A 797 -9.78 31.49 -22.82
N GLY A 798 -9.35 31.24 -24.06
CA GLY A 798 -8.53 30.10 -24.46
C GLY A 798 -7.42 30.52 -25.42
N ALA A 799 -6.35 29.72 -25.52
CA ALA A 799 -5.19 30.06 -26.35
C ALA A 799 -4.60 28.86 -27.08
N VAL A 800 -4.11 29.09 -28.29
CA VAL A 800 -3.18 28.18 -28.99
C VAL A 800 -1.93 28.94 -29.37
N ILE A 801 -0.76 28.37 -29.04
CA ILE A 801 0.55 28.98 -29.29
C ILE A 801 1.30 28.16 -30.32
N TYR A 802 1.83 28.86 -31.32
CA TYR A 802 2.69 28.33 -32.34
C TYR A 802 4.06 28.99 -32.27
N VAL A 803 5.12 28.20 -32.37
CA VAL A 803 6.50 28.68 -32.49
C VAL A 803 7.05 28.19 -33.82
N ASN A 804 7.53 29.11 -34.65
CA ASN A 804 7.99 28.85 -36.01
C ASN A 804 7.04 27.99 -36.86
N GLY A 805 5.74 28.10 -36.62
CA GLY A 805 4.70 27.40 -37.37
C GLY A 805 4.23 26.07 -36.78
N GLU A 806 4.91 25.56 -35.77
CA GLU A 806 4.52 24.34 -35.06
C GLU A 806 3.74 24.69 -33.80
N GLU A 807 2.64 23.99 -33.56
CA GLU A 807 1.82 24.15 -32.36
C GLU A 807 2.55 23.56 -31.17
N VAL A 808 2.82 24.38 -30.14
CA VAL A 808 3.62 23.98 -28.97
C VAL A 808 2.81 23.94 -27.68
N LEU A 809 1.67 24.65 -27.62
CA LEU A 809 0.84 24.71 -26.44
C LEU A 809 -0.62 25.01 -26.80
N ARG A 810 -1.55 24.34 -26.12
CA ARG A 810 -2.94 24.73 -25.98
C ARG A 810 -3.23 25.02 -24.52
N SER A 811 -3.99 26.07 -24.25
CA SER A 811 -4.55 26.35 -22.93
C SER A 811 -6.05 26.60 -23.05
N ASN A 812 -6.86 25.84 -22.31
CA ASN A 812 -8.33 25.90 -22.35
C ASN A 812 -8.94 25.82 -23.77
N MET A 813 -8.38 24.97 -24.63
CA MET A 813 -8.86 24.73 -25.99
C MET A 813 -9.17 23.25 -26.21
N PRO A 814 -10.19 22.89 -27.01
CA PRO A 814 -10.47 21.50 -27.35
C PRO A 814 -9.31 20.84 -28.10
N SER A 815 -9.28 19.51 -28.08
CA SER A 815 -8.42 18.73 -28.97
C SER A 815 -8.94 18.75 -30.41
N GLY A 816 -8.10 18.42 -31.39
CA GLY A 816 -8.46 18.38 -32.81
C GLY A 816 -8.18 19.68 -33.58
N ASP A 817 -8.82 19.85 -34.73
CA ASP A 817 -8.61 21.02 -35.61
C ASP A 817 -9.21 22.29 -34.98
N ILE A 818 -8.42 23.37 -34.92
CA ILE A 818 -8.85 24.68 -34.40
C ILE A 818 -9.07 25.65 -35.55
N GLY A 819 -10.25 26.28 -35.57
CA GLY A 819 -10.64 27.31 -36.52
C GLY A 819 -11.03 28.61 -35.80
N TYR A 820 -11.18 29.69 -36.56
CA TYR A 820 -11.57 31.01 -36.04
C TYR A 820 -12.98 31.05 -35.38
N ASP A 821 -13.74 29.97 -35.55
CA ASP A 821 -15.08 29.74 -35.01
C ASP A 821 -15.10 28.70 -33.88
N THR A 822 -13.94 28.18 -33.48
CA THR A 822 -13.79 27.30 -32.33
C THR A 822 -13.84 28.13 -31.03
N TYR A 823 -14.67 27.73 -30.08
CA TYR A 823 -14.71 28.34 -28.75
C TYR A 823 -13.69 27.68 -27.82
N SER A 824 -13.27 28.40 -26.77
CA SER A 824 -12.57 27.81 -25.63
C SER A 824 -13.45 26.80 -24.89
N LEU A 825 -12.84 25.91 -24.08
CA LEU A 825 -13.60 24.87 -23.36
C LEU A 825 -14.47 25.44 -22.25
N THR A 826 -13.94 26.40 -21.49
CA THR A 826 -14.63 27.09 -20.40
C THR A 826 -14.42 28.60 -20.48
N PHE A 827 -15.28 29.35 -19.80
CA PHE A 827 -15.00 30.76 -19.54
C PHE A 827 -13.92 30.90 -18.45
N VAL A 828 -13.16 31.98 -18.49
CA VAL A 828 -12.23 32.45 -17.45
C VAL A 828 -12.89 33.61 -16.73
N GLY A 829 -12.69 33.71 -15.41
CA GLY A 829 -13.30 34.78 -14.64
C GLY A 829 -12.55 35.10 -13.36
N GLY A 830 -12.70 36.32 -12.85
CA GLY A 830 -12.19 36.73 -11.55
C GLY A 830 -10.67 36.93 -11.56
N ASP A 831 -9.99 36.44 -10.52
CA ASP A 831 -8.53 36.67 -10.39
C ASP A 831 -7.71 35.96 -11.50
N GLU A 832 -8.30 34.97 -12.18
CA GLU A 832 -7.64 34.23 -13.27
C GLU A 832 -7.44 35.08 -14.53
N GLU A 833 -8.33 36.03 -14.82
CA GLU A 833 -8.25 36.95 -15.98
C GLU A 833 -6.98 37.82 -15.92
N PHE A 834 -6.47 38.06 -14.71
CA PHE A 834 -5.30 38.91 -14.44
C PHE A 834 -4.04 38.11 -14.09
N SER A 835 -4.10 36.78 -14.14
CA SER A 835 -3.02 35.89 -13.72
C SER A 835 -2.22 35.37 -14.91
N TYR A 836 -0.92 35.20 -14.71
CA TYR A 836 -0.07 34.46 -15.65
C TYR A 836 -0.14 32.97 -15.35
N PHE A 837 -0.58 32.19 -16.33
CA PHE A 837 -0.48 30.74 -16.36
C PHE A 837 0.93 30.36 -16.82
N ASN A 838 1.68 29.61 -15.99
CA ASN A 838 3.05 29.21 -16.29
C ASN A 838 3.05 27.81 -16.93
N TYR A 839 3.79 27.68 -18.03
CA TYR A 839 3.99 26.41 -18.73
C TYR A 839 5.48 26.18 -18.91
N GLN A 840 5.96 25.03 -18.41
CA GLN A 840 7.32 24.56 -18.61
C GLN A 840 7.35 23.64 -19.83
N LEU A 841 8.31 23.84 -20.72
CA LEU A 841 8.49 23.05 -21.94
C LEU A 841 9.95 22.61 -22.05
N ASP A 842 10.18 21.31 -22.22
CA ASP A 842 11.54 20.77 -22.38
C ASP A 842 12.21 21.26 -23.67
N GLU A 843 11.43 21.41 -24.74
CA GLU A 843 11.91 21.82 -26.06
C GLU A 843 10.92 22.79 -26.73
N LEU A 844 11.46 23.66 -27.58
CA LEU A 844 10.69 24.48 -28.51
C LEU A 844 11.33 24.39 -29.91
N PRO A 845 10.53 24.48 -30.98
CA PRO A 845 11.01 24.44 -32.36
C PRO A 845 11.67 25.76 -32.77
N ILE A 846 12.75 26.15 -32.08
CA ILE A 846 13.49 27.40 -32.27
C ILE A 846 14.91 27.17 -32.80
N GLN A 847 15.49 28.21 -33.38
CA GLN A 847 16.84 28.22 -33.96
C GLN A 847 17.66 29.40 -33.44
N THR A 848 18.99 29.33 -33.54
CA THR A 848 19.84 30.52 -33.35
C THR A 848 19.50 31.59 -34.40
N GLY A 849 19.27 32.82 -33.94
CA GLY A 849 18.82 33.96 -34.74
C GLY A 849 17.33 34.27 -34.53
N THR A 850 16.69 34.80 -35.58
CA THR A 850 15.29 35.22 -35.55
C THR A 850 14.35 34.02 -35.49
N ASN A 851 13.36 34.12 -34.60
CA ASN A 851 12.26 33.17 -34.43
C ASN A 851 10.94 33.92 -34.36
N TYR A 852 9.85 33.20 -34.61
CA TYR A 852 8.50 33.74 -34.63
C TYR A 852 7.61 32.98 -33.66
N ILE A 853 6.84 33.73 -32.89
CA ILE A 853 5.77 33.20 -32.05
C ILE A 853 4.44 33.79 -32.51
N ALA A 854 3.44 32.93 -32.62
CA ALA A 854 2.10 33.28 -33.05
C ALA A 854 1.10 32.71 -32.06
N VAL A 855 0.07 33.49 -31.72
CA VAL A 855 -0.95 33.10 -30.74
C VAL A 855 -2.32 33.39 -31.31
N GLU A 856 -3.26 32.48 -31.11
CA GLU A 856 -4.69 32.75 -31.28
C GLU A 856 -5.38 32.67 -29.93
N ILE A 857 -6.17 33.69 -29.60
CA ILE A 857 -7.01 33.74 -28.40
C ILE A 857 -8.45 33.54 -28.81
N HIS A 858 -9.15 32.65 -28.11
CA HIS A 858 -10.53 32.25 -28.38
C HIS A 858 -11.42 32.52 -27.18
N GLN A 859 -12.61 33.06 -27.42
CA GLN A 859 -13.61 33.25 -26.39
C GLN A 859 -14.44 31.98 -26.15
N SER A 860 -15.08 31.90 -25.00
CA SER A 860 -16.00 30.84 -24.59
C SER A 860 -17.41 31.04 -25.12
N GLY A 861 -17.75 32.27 -25.54
CA GLY A 861 -19.05 32.60 -26.10
C GLY A 861 -19.09 33.96 -26.81
N PRO A 862 -20.09 34.19 -27.69
CA PRO A 862 -20.23 35.42 -28.48
C PRO A 862 -20.60 36.66 -27.65
N GLY A 863 -20.99 36.47 -26.38
CA GLY A 863 -21.35 37.52 -25.45
C GLY A 863 -20.28 37.82 -24.40
N SER A 864 -19.02 37.40 -24.58
CA SER A 864 -17.95 37.64 -23.60
C SER A 864 -17.88 39.12 -23.24
N SER A 865 -17.74 39.45 -21.96
CA SER A 865 -17.56 40.85 -21.51
C SER A 865 -16.22 41.40 -21.97
N ASP A 866 -15.23 40.54 -22.08
CA ASP A 866 -13.81 40.82 -22.04
C ASP A 866 -12.98 39.90 -22.96
N ILE A 867 -11.70 40.24 -23.05
CA ILE A 867 -10.61 39.43 -23.56
C ILE A 867 -9.32 40.07 -23.09
N SER A 868 -8.35 39.27 -22.69
CA SER A 868 -7.03 39.72 -22.26
C SER A 868 -5.93 38.81 -22.81
N PHE A 869 -4.85 39.41 -23.31
CA PHE A 869 -3.67 38.71 -23.81
C PHE A 869 -2.38 39.42 -23.44
N ASP A 870 -1.49 38.68 -22.76
CA ASP A 870 -0.08 39.01 -22.56
C ASP A 870 0.74 37.71 -22.54
N LEU A 871 2.01 37.76 -22.92
CA LEU A 871 2.88 36.60 -22.96
C LEU A 871 4.33 36.98 -22.71
N GLU A 872 5.00 36.18 -21.87
CA GLU A 872 6.45 36.19 -21.69
C GLU A 872 7.02 34.80 -22.02
N LEU A 873 8.11 34.77 -22.79
CA LEU A 873 8.87 33.57 -23.13
C LEU A 873 10.28 33.71 -22.57
N SER A 874 10.73 32.70 -21.83
CA SER A 874 12.09 32.61 -21.31
C SER A 874 12.77 31.30 -21.70
N GLY A 875 14.08 31.37 -22.00
CA GLY A 875 14.96 30.21 -22.16
C GLY A 875 15.66 29.87 -20.85
N ASN A 876 15.59 28.62 -20.45
CA ASN A 876 16.17 28.09 -19.22
C ASN A 876 17.58 27.57 -19.49
N TYR A 877 18.59 27.96 -18.73
CA TYR A 877 19.96 27.46 -18.88
C TYR A 877 20.70 27.33 -17.55
N TYR A 878 21.79 26.56 -17.56
CA TYR A 878 22.71 26.47 -16.42
C TYR A 878 24.02 27.19 -16.74
N SER A 879 24.42 28.13 -15.90
CA SER A 879 25.74 28.77 -16.03
C SER A 879 26.82 27.93 -15.36
N ALA A 880 28.09 28.12 -15.72
CA ALA A 880 29.21 27.58 -14.96
C ALA A 880 29.63 28.60 -13.89
N GLY A 881 29.67 28.18 -12.62
CA GLY A 881 30.07 29.03 -11.49
C GLY A 881 31.19 28.43 -10.65
N GLU A 882 31.49 29.08 -9.53
CA GLU A 882 32.51 28.62 -8.59
C GLU A 882 32.03 27.38 -7.83
N THR A 883 32.90 26.38 -7.70
CA THR A 883 32.62 25.15 -6.93
C THR A 883 33.09 25.32 -5.49
N THR A 884 32.18 25.11 -4.55
CA THR A 884 32.45 25.03 -3.11
C THR A 884 32.27 23.59 -2.63
N PHE A 885 33.10 23.15 -1.69
CA PHE A 885 33.05 21.79 -1.14
C PHE A 885 32.44 21.79 0.26
N LEU A 886 31.44 20.94 0.51
CA LEU A 886 30.88 20.71 1.84
C LEU A 886 31.21 19.30 2.34
N TYR A 887 31.51 19.18 3.63
CA TYR A 887 31.89 17.91 4.26
C TYR A 887 30.80 17.42 5.21
N GLY A 888 30.75 16.10 5.41
CA GLY A 888 29.67 15.40 6.11
C GLY A 888 28.67 14.79 5.13
N SER A 889 28.37 13.50 5.30
CA SER A 889 27.40 12.79 4.46
C SER A 889 26.00 13.39 4.60
N ARG A 890 25.65 13.90 5.79
CA ARG A 890 24.42 14.66 6.05
C ARG A 890 24.74 16.13 6.27
N ILE A 891 24.09 17.01 5.52
CA ILE A 891 24.24 18.46 5.62
C ILE A 891 22.88 19.15 5.70
N ASN A 892 22.84 20.27 6.42
CA ASN A 892 21.74 21.24 6.34
C ASN A 892 22.16 22.38 5.41
N PHE A 893 21.27 22.75 4.51
CA PHE A 893 21.55 23.69 3.44
C PHE A 893 20.38 24.66 3.24
N GLU A 894 20.67 25.96 3.17
CA GLU A 894 19.70 27.00 2.85
C GLU A 894 19.98 27.51 1.43
N PRO A 895 19.09 27.27 0.46
CA PRO A 895 19.34 27.64 -0.92
C PRO A 895 19.21 29.17 -1.08
N SER A 896 20.22 29.82 -1.62
CA SER A 896 20.28 31.30 -1.76
C SER A 896 20.06 31.78 -3.20
N GLU A 897 20.37 30.94 -4.16
CA GLU A 897 20.24 31.12 -5.60
C GLU A 897 20.08 29.75 -6.26
N GLY A 898 19.84 29.70 -7.57
CA GLY A 898 19.90 28.43 -8.28
C GLY A 898 21.30 27.84 -8.15
N ILE A 899 21.42 26.61 -7.69
CA ILE A 899 22.72 25.92 -7.58
C ILE A 899 22.60 24.50 -8.13
N SER A 900 23.73 23.95 -8.60
CA SER A 900 23.88 22.50 -8.77
C SER A 900 24.61 21.93 -7.57
N ILE A 901 24.12 20.83 -7.01
CA ILE A 901 24.73 20.11 -5.90
C ILE A 901 24.83 18.63 -6.24
N LYS A 902 26.00 18.03 -5.99
CA LYS A 902 26.20 16.58 -6.21
C LYS A 902 27.06 15.96 -5.12
N PRO A 903 26.81 14.70 -4.71
CA PRO A 903 27.70 13.97 -3.83
C PRO A 903 28.91 13.45 -4.61
N VAL A 904 30.03 13.29 -3.92
CA VAL A 904 31.22 12.61 -4.45
C VAL A 904 31.51 11.41 -3.57
N PHE A 905 31.56 10.23 -4.19
CA PHE A 905 31.93 8.98 -3.53
C PHE A 905 33.32 8.53 -3.97
N LYS A 906 34.00 7.73 -3.13
CA LYS A 906 35.26 7.05 -3.45
C LYS A 906 35.17 5.58 -3.02
N THR A 907 35.99 4.70 -3.58
CA THR A 907 36.08 3.30 -3.12
C THR A 907 36.54 3.26 -1.66
N ALA A 908 35.98 2.36 -0.86
CA ALA A 908 36.39 2.16 0.53
C ALA A 908 37.81 1.57 0.60
N ASP A 909 38.66 2.08 1.51
CA ASP A 909 39.97 1.49 1.81
C ASP A 909 39.75 0.27 2.76
N GLU A 910 40.40 -0.89 2.52
CA GLU A 910 40.23 -2.11 3.34
C GLU A 910 40.71 -1.94 4.80
N ILE A 911 40.09 -2.67 5.75
CA ILE A 911 40.60 -2.76 7.13
C ILE A 911 41.98 -3.42 7.09
N PRO A 912 43.02 -2.82 7.69
CA PRO A 912 44.37 -3.37 7.62
C PRO A 912 44.47 -4.70 8.40
N GLU A 913 45.02 -5.73 7.74
CA GLU A 913 45.26 -7.07 8.32
C GLU A 913 46.48 -7.07 9.27
N LEU A 914 46.36 -6.37 10.40
CA LEU A 914 47.37 -6.39 11.47
C LEU A 914 47.05 -7.48 12.49
N ILE A 915 48.09 -8.16 12.97
CA ILE A 915 47.98 -9.32 13.84
C ILE A 915 48.93 -9.18 15.04
N ILE A 916 48.46 -9.49 16.25
CA ILE A 916 49.34 -9.72 17.41
C ILE A 916 50.08 -11.03 17.18
N ASN A 917 51.37 -10.96 16.93
CA ASN A 917 52.16 -12.09 16.45
C ASN A 917 52.95 -12.79 17.55
N GLU A 918 53.56 -12.03 18.45
CA GLU A 918 54.40 -12.54 19.55
C GLU A 918 54.37 -11.54 20.71
N PHE A 919 54.45 -12.00 21.95
CA PHE A 919 54.63 -11.11 23.11
C PHE A 919 55.37 -11.81 24.25
N MET A 920 55.88 -11.03 25.20
CA MET A 920 56.51 -11.51 26.44
C MET A 920 56.09 -10.62 27.61
N ALA A 921 55.40 -11.21 28.60
CA ALA A 921 54.89 -10.51 29.79
C ALA A 921 55.73 -10.74 31.07
N ASP A 922 56.90 -11.37 30.94
CA ASP A 922 57.86 -11.56 32.02
C ASP A 922 59.28 -11.58 31.43
N ASN A 923 59.79 -10.39 31.11
CA ASN A 923 61.09 -10.19 30.48
C ASN A 923 62.11 -9.74 31.54
N LEU A 924 63.05 -10.60 31.90
CA LEU A 924 64.08 -10.29 32.91
C LEU A 924 65.46 -10.07 32.30
N THR A 925 65.80 -10.85 31.27
CA THR A 925 67.11 -10.83 30.61
C THR A 925 67.06 -11.07 29.10
N ALA A 926 65.88 -11.27 28.50
CA ALA A 926 65.73 -11.68 27.11
C ALA A 926 65.98 -10.52 26.11
N TYR A 927 65.05 -9.58 25.98
CA TYR A 927 65.09 -8.55 24.94
C TYR A 927 64.99 -7.14 25.55
N PRO A 928 66.07 -6.35 25.58
CA PRO A 928 66.00 -5.01 26.14
C PRO A 928 65.41 -4.00 25.15
N ASP A 929 64.76 -2.96 25.66
CA ASP A 929 64.39 -1.75 24.93
C ASP A 929 65.62 -0.91 24.51
N GLU A 930 65.40 0.22 23.84
CA GLU A 930 66.46 1.14 23.43
C GLU A 930 67.24 1.77 24.60
N SER A 931 66.65 1.77 25.80
CA SER A 931 67.24 2.25 27.05
C SER A 931 68.04 1.15 27.78
N GLY A 932 68.02 -0.09 27.28
CA GLY A 932 68.69 -1.23 27.88
C GLY A 932 67.90 -1.90 29.01
N GLN A 933 66.61 -1.60 29.16
CA GLN A 933 65.70 -2.16 30.17
C GLN A 933 64.95 -3.36 29.59
N PHE A 934 64.74 -4.41 30.40
CA PHE A 934 64.04 -5.62 29.98
C PHE A 934 62.56 -5.46 30.31
N GLU A 935 61.82 -4.83 29.40
CA GLU A 935 60.40 -4.52 29.58
C GLU A 935 59.50 -5.54 28.86
N ASP A 936 58.24 -5.63 29.28
CA ASP A 936 57.25 -6.44 28.57
C ASP A 936 57.05 -5.87 27.16
N TRP A 937 56.78 -6.73 26.18
CA TRP A 937 56.64 -6.28 24.80
C TRP A 937 55.61 -7.09 24.02
N ILE A 938 55.07 -6.44 22.99
CA ILE A 938 54.04 -6.95 22.08
C ILE A 938 54.52 -6.69 20.65
N GLU A 939 54.54 -7.72 19.81
CA GLU A 939 54.88 -7.64 18.40
C GLU A 939 53.64 -7.71 17.52
N ILE A 940 53.54 -6.78 16.58
CA ILE A 940 52.50 -6.72 15.56
C ILE A 940 53.08 -7.10 14.20
N PHE A 941 52.41 -8.03 13.50
CA PHE A 941 52.72 -8.46 12.15
C PHE A 941 51.68 -7.90 11.17
N ASN A 942 52.14 -7.34 10.05
CA ASN A 942 51.27 -6.91 8.96
C ASN A 942 51.13 -8.03 7.92
N ALA A 943 50.01 -8.78 7.99
CA ALA A 943 49.70 -9.85 7.05
C ALA A 943 49.15 -9.33 5.71
N GLY A 944 48.68 -8.08 5.68
CA GLY A 944 48.06 -7.45 4.52
C GLY A 944 49.07 -7.04 3.45
N GLN A 945 48.56 -6.67 2.28
CA GLN A 945 49.37 -6.24 1.13
C GLN A 945 49.73 -4.73 1.15
N GLN A 946 49.11 -3.96 2.04
CA GLN A 946 49.28 -2.51 2.13
C GLN A 946 50.27 -2.13 3.23
N VAL A 947 50.89 -0.96 3.08
CA VAL A 947 51.69 -0.34 4.16
C VAL A 947 50.73 0.26 5.18
N VAL A 948 50.94 -0.03 6.47
CA VAL A 948 50.03 0.40 7.54
C VAL A 948 50.78 1.25 8.55
N ASN A 949 50.24 2.42 8.91
CA ASN A 949 50.74 3.23 10.00
C ASN A 949 49.84 3.06 11.23
N LEU A 950 50.40 2.64 12.36
CA LEU A 950 49.67 2.42 13.61
C LEU A 950 49.22 3.73 14.30
N ALA A 951 49.66 4.90 13.83
CA ALA A 951 49.20 6.18 14.36
C ALA A 951 47.67 6.24 14.44
N GLY A 952 47.16 6.51 15.64
CA GLY A 952 45.73 6.60 15.92
C GLY A 952 45.02 5.29 16.25
N PHE A 953 45.70 4.14 16.17
CA PHE A 953 45.19 2.85 16.63
C PHE A 953 45.27 2.78 18.16
N TYR A 954 44.41 1.95 18.74
CA TYR A 954 44.30 1.77 20.17
C TYR A 954 44.83 0.39 20.59
N PHE A 955 45.56 0.35 21.71
CA PHE A 955 46.09 -0.85 22.33
C PHE A 955 45.59 -0.95 23.77
N THR A 956 45.31 -2.17 24.22
CA THR A 956 44.83 -2.44 25.57
C THR A 956 45.29 -3.80 26.09
N ASP A 957 45.42 -3.91 27.41
CA ASP A 957 45.54 -5.12 28.23
C ASP A 957 44.20 -5.48 28.95
N ASP A 958 43.12 -4.72 28.71
CA ASP A 958 41.76 -4.97 29.21
C ASP A 958 40.78 -4.85 28.05
N LEU A 959 40.19 -5.96 27.61
CA LEU A 959 39.27 -5.98 26.46
C LEU A 959 37.94 -5.25 26.74
N ASN A 960 37.67 -4.88 28.00
CA ASN A 960 36.54 -4.02 28.36
C ASN A 960 36.86 -2.51 28.25
N ASP A 961 38.14 -2.16 28.07
CA ASP A 961 38.61 -0.80 27.79
C ASP A 961 39.35 -0.76 26.44
N PRO A 962 38.64 -0.83 25.31
CA PRO A 962 39.25 -0.95 23.99
C PRO A 962 40.03 0.29 23.53
N PHE A 963 39.87 1.44 24.22
CA PHE A 963 40.49 2.72 23.87
C PHE A 963 41.61 3.13 24.85
N LYS A 964 42.14 2.18 25.64
CA LYS A 964 43.06 2.42 26.76
C LYS A 964 44.31 3.23 26.38
N TRP A 965 44.94 2.92 25.25
CA TRP A 965 46.10 3.68 24.76
C TRP A 965 46.06 3.92 23.27
N LYS A 966 46.05 5.18 22.85
CA LYS A 966 46.13 5.57 21.43
C LYS A 966 47.59 5.84 21.04
N ILE A 967 48.08 5.17 19.99
CA ILE A 967 49.41 5.47 19.44
C ILE A 967 49.43 6.91 18.91
N PRO A 968 50.37 7.77 19.36
CA PRO A 968 50.49 9.15 18.88
C PRO A 968 50.79 9.23 17.37
N ASP A 969 50.30 10.28 16.71
CA ASP A 969 50.48 10.54 15.27
C ASP A 969 51.77 11.32 14.93
N THR A 970 52.67 11.45 15.91
CA THR A 970 53.81 12.37 15.85
C THR A 970 55.05 11.81 15.15
N TYR A 971 55.13 10.49 14.93
CA TYR A 971 56.33 9.82 14.40
C TYR A 971 56.01 8.66 13.43
N PRO A 972 55.40 8.95 12.26
CA PRO A 972 54.99 7.92 11.29
C PRO A 972 56.16 7.03 10.82
N ASP A 973 57.38 7.55 10.78
CA ASP A 973 58.58 6.78 10.39
C ASP A 973 58.94 5.65 11.38
N GLN A 974 58.39 5.67 12.60
CA GLN A 974 58.61 4.64 13.64
C GLN A 974 57.40 3.71 13.79
N THR A 975 56.20 4.17 13.43
CA THR A 975 54.94 3.44 13.64
C THR A 975 54.38 2.81 12.36
N THR A 976 55.14 2.86 11.27
CA THR A 976 54.75 2.27 9.98
C THR A 976 55.31 0.85 9.83
N ILE A 977 54.45 -0.07 9.37
CA ILE A 977 54.76 -1.47 9.12
C ILE A 977 54.48 -1.77 7.64
N HIS A 978 55.50 -2.16 6.87
CA HIS A 978 55.26 -2.60 5.49
C HIS A 978 54.63 -4.01 5.46
N SER A 979 54.07 -4.39 4.30
CA SER A 979 53.52 -5.73 4.09
C SER A 979 54.56 -6.82 4.42
N GLY A 980 54.20 -7.74 5.31
CA GLY A 980 55.06 -8.83 5.78
C GLY A 980 56.13 -8.42 6.80
N GLU A 981 56.11 -7.20 7.32
CA GLU A 981 57.01 -6.74 8.38
C GLU A 981 56.38 -6.81 9.78
N TYR A 982 57.22 -6.59 10.80
CA TYR A 982 56.89 -6.69 12.21
C TYR A 982 57.25 -5.38 12.93
N LEU A 983 56.50 -5.04 13.97
CA LEU A 983 56.81 -3.90 14.84
C LEU A 983 56.61 -4.28 16.31
N VAL A 984 57.61 -3.97 17.13
CA VAL A 984 57.61 -4.27 18.56
C VAL A 984 57.24 -3.02 19.35
N LEU A 985 56.28 -3.17 20.26
CA LEU A 985 55.79 -2.17 21.20
C LEU A 985 56.15 -2.61 22.62
N PHE A 986 56.65 -1.70 23.46
CA PHE A 986 56.99 -1.99 24.86
C PHE A 986 55.84 -1.61 25.78
N ALA A 987 55.33 -2.58 26.54
CA ALA A 987 54.29 -2.40 27.55
C ALA A 987 54.96 -2.11 28.91
N ASP A 988 55.44 -0.88 29.09
CA ASP A 988 56.31 -0.51 30.23
C ASP A 988 55.76 0.62 31.12
N GLN A 989 54.62 1.22 30.74
CA GLN A 989 54.04 2.42 31.37
C GLN A 989 54.89 3.70 31.23
N ASP A 990 55.87 3.76 30.33
CA ASP A 990 56.76 4.91 30.13
C ASP A 990 56.64 5.54 28.74
N THR A 991 55.47 6.12 28.50
CA THR A 991 55.11 6.82 27.24
C THR A 991 56.03 7.99 26.86
N MET A 992 56.96 8.41 27.73
CA MET A 992 57.92 9.47 27.42
C MET A 992 59.10 8.99 26.57
N GLN A 993 59.32 7.67 26.46
CA GLN A 993 60.43 7.10 25.70
C GLN A 993 60.18 7.11 24.18
N GLY A 994 58.93 7.02 23.75
CA GLY A 994 58.60 7.13 22.34
C GLY A 994 57.19 6.63 21.99
N PRO A 995 56.81 6.69 20.71
CA PRO A 995 55.50 6.23 20.23
C PRO A 995 55.32 4.71 20.33
N LEU A 996 56.40 3.96 20.53
CA LEU A 996 56.38 2.50 20.69
C LEU A 996 56.22 2.05 22.15
N HIS A 997 56.12 2.97 23.11
CA HIS A 997 55.94 2.67 24.53
C HIS A 997 54.48 2.89 24.96
N LEU A 998 53.87 1.85 25.52
CA LEU A 998 52.45 1.81 25.89
C LEU A 998 52.24 2.29 27.33
N ASN A 999 51.04 2.78 27.64
CA ASN A 999 50.72 3.30 28.97
C ASN A 999 50.36 2.22 30.01
N PHE A 1000 50.60 0.95 29.69
CA PHE A 1000 50.27 -0.21 30.52
C PHE A 1000 51.41 -1.25 30.52
N ARG A 1001 51.31 -2.26 31.38
CA ARG A 1001 52.26 -3.38 31.56
C ARG A 1001 51.48 -4.69 31.54
N LEU A 1002 52.12 -5.79 31.15
CA LEU A 1002 51.44 -7.08 31.04
C LEU A 1002 51.56 -7.91 32.33
N GLY A 1003 50.52 -8.65 32.68
CA GLY A 1003 50.49 -9.55 33.82
C GLY A 1003 51.15 -10.90 33.55
N ALA A 1004 52.29 -11.19 34.20
CA ALA A 1004 53.00 -12.49 34.09
C ALA A 1004 52.17 -13.73 34.49
N ILE A 1005 51.05 -13.57 35.21
CA ILE A 1005 50.14 -14.68 35.58
C ILE A 1005 49.00 -14.93 34.58
N GLY A 1006 48.93 -14.13 33.51
CA GLY A 1006 47.89 -14.15 32.49
C GLY A 1006 47.02 -12.90 32.50
N GLU A 1007 46.69 -12.41 31.31
CA GLU A 1007 45.89 -11.22 31.03
C GLU A 1007 45.37 -11.30 29.57
N GLU A 1008 44.95 -10.18 29.01
CA GLU A 1008 44.48 -10.03 27.64
C GLU A 1008 45.27 -8.92 26.92
N ILE A 1009 45.28 -8.94 25.60
CA ILE A 1009 45.90 -7.93 24.73
C ILE A 1009 44.96 -7.69 23.56
N GLY A 1010 44.71 -6.45 23.19
CA GLY A 1010 43.86 -6.10 22.06
C GLY A 1010 44.36 -4.90 21.27
N ILE A 1011 44.09 -4.91 19.97
CA ILE A 1011 44.27 -3.79 19.04
C ILE A 1011 42.91 -3.39 18.48
N SER A 1012 42.57 -2.11 18.54
CA SER A 1012 41.31 -1.61 17.99
C SER A 1012 41.50 -0.30 17.23
N THR A 1013 40.49 0.05 16.43
CA THR A 1013 40.45 1.31 15.69
C THR A 1013 39.02 1.82 15.57
N ILE A 1014 38.89 3.06 15.10
CA ILE A 1014 37.61 3.61 14.64
C ILE A 1014 37.66 3.62 13.11
N PHE A 1015 36.88 2.75 12.50
CA PHE A 1015 36.76 2.62 11.05
C PHE A 1015 35.30 2.89 10.65
N GLN A 1016 35.07 3.80 9.70
CA GLN A 1016 33.72 4.22 9.28
C GLN A 1016 32.82 4.72 10.44
N ASP A 1017 33.38 5.51 11.37
CA ASP A 1017 32.71 5.98 12.60
C ASP A 1017 32.18 4.85 13.51
N GLN A 1018 32.58 3.61 13.24
CA GLN A 1018 32.29 2.44 14.05
C GLN A 1018 33.55 1.96 14.75
N PHE A 1019 33.36 1.45 15.96
CA PHE A 1019 34.40 0.76 16.71
C PHE A 1019 34.68 -0.60 16.06
N THR A 1020 35.96 -0.93 15.85
CA THR A 1020 36.37 -2.20 15.24
C THR A 1020 37.56 -2.79 15.98
N TRP A 1021 37.45 -4.07 16.39
CA TRP A 1021 38.60 -4.86 16.82
C TRP A 1021 39.43 -5.31 15.62
N ILE A 1022 40.74 -5.21 15.73
CA ILE A 1022 41.67 -5.66 14.69
C ILE A 1022 42.21 -7.04 15.04
N ASP A 1023 42.71 -7.21 16.26
CA ASP A 1023 43.12 -8.51 16.78
C ASP A 1023 43.13 -8.50 18.31
N SER A 1024 43.03 -9.68 18.92
CA SER A 1024 43.14 -9.85 20.38
C SER A 1024 43.65 -11.23 20.79
N VAL A 1025 44.18 -11.32 22.00
CA VAL A 1025 44.58 -12.59 22.62
C VAL A 1025 44.34 -12.55 24.13
N ILE A 1026 43.87 -13.66 24.69
CA ILE A 1026 43.82 -13.90 26.14
C ILE A 1026 44.86 -14.97 26.45
N PHE A 1027 45.75 -14.71 27.40
CA PHE A 1027 46.86 -15.58 27.73
C PHE A 1027 46.94 -15.94 29.21
N GLY A 1028 47.54 -17.09 29.50
CA GLY A 1028 47.73 -17.60 30.86
C GLY A 1028 49.12 -17.28 31.44
N PRO A 1029 49.51 -17.91 32.57
CA PRO A 1029 50.80 -17.68 33.21
C PRO A 1029 51.99 -17.84 32.24
N GLN A 1030 52.87 -16.86 32.23
CA GLN A 1030 54.08 -16.81 31.41
C GLN A 1030 55.29 -17.34 32.16
N THR A 1031 56.28 -17.83 31.41
CA THR A 1031 57.57 -18.24 31.96
C THR A 1031 58.58 -17.14 31.67
N THR A 1032 59.31 -16.69 32.70
CA THR A 1032 60.34 -15.66 32.57
C THR A 1032 61.27 -15.94 31.39
N ASP A 1033 61.50 -14.91 30.57
CA ASP A 1033 62.34 -14.94 29.37
C ASP A 1033 61.88 -15.89 28.25
N GLN A 1034 60.61 -16.32 28.25
CA GLN A 1034 59.98 -17.05 27.14
C GLN A 1034 58.78 -16.30 26.60
N SER A 1035 58.76 -16.08 25.29
CA SER A 1035 57.65 -15.44 24.59
C SER A 1035 56.56 -16.44 24.20
N PHE A 1036 55.37 -15.92 23.96
CA PHE A 1036 54.21 -16.64 23.45
C PHE A 1036 53.83 -16.01 22.11
N GLY A 1037 53.65 -16.82 21.07
CA GLY A 1037 53.40 -16.29 19.73
C GLY A 1037 52.71 -17.25 18.78
N ARG A 1038 52.38 -16.76 17.58
CA ARG A 1038 51.72 -17.49 16.50
C ARG A 1038 52.75 -18.17 15.61
N TYR A 1039 52.61 -19.47 15.34
CA TYR A 1039 53.49 -20.18 14.40
C TYR A 1039 52.69 -20.97 13.36
N PRO A 1040 52.94 -20.78 12.05
CA PRO A 1040 53.75 -19.71 11.45
C PRO A 1040 53.19 -18.31 11.79
N ASP A 1041 53.91 -17.24 11.46
CA ASP A 1041 53.45 -15.86 11.76
C ASP A 1041 52.04 -15.61 11.25
N GLY A 1042 51.23 -14.92 12.05
CA GLY A 1042 49.84 -14.64 11.74
C GLY A 1042 48.89 -15.85 11.86
N ALA A 1043 49.36 -17.06 12.19
CA ALA A 1043 48.50 -18.24 12.30
C ALA A 1043 47.57 -18.20 13.52
N SER A 1044 46.45 -18.93 13.47
CA SER A 1044 45.51 -19.01 14.60
C SER A 1044 46.02 -19.79 15.82
N SER A 1045 47.14 -20.51 15.69
CA SER A 1045 47.71 -21.35 16.75
C SER A 1045 48.81 -20.65 17.54
N TRP A 1046 48.61 -20.53 18.85
CA TRP A 1046 49.57 -19.97 19.79
C TRP A 1046 50.47 -21.04 20.42
N ASN A 1047 51.75 -20.72 20.57
CA ASN A 1047 52.76 -21.63 21.11
C ASN A 1047 53.71 -20.90 22.05
N MET A 1048 54.19 -21.59 23.09
CA MET A 1048 55.37 -21.15 23.84
C MET A 1048 56.59 -21.27 22.93
N MET A 1049 57.31 -20.17 22.73
CA MET A 1049 58.43 -20.13 21.81
C MET A 1049 59.68 -20.72 22.44
N VAL A 1050 60.42 -21.49 21.65
CA VAL A 1050 61.71 -22.05 22.06
C VAL A 1050 62.80 -20.97 22.07
N GLN A 1051 62.59 -19.91 21.29
CA GLN A 1051 63.41 -18.72 21.20
C GLN A 1051 62.51 -17.52 20.89
N TYR A 1052 62.66 -16.41 21.62
CA TYR A 1052 61.95 -15.16 21.32
C TYR A 1052 62.49 -14.52 20.04
N THR A 1053 61.60 -13.96 19.21
CA THR A 1053 61.92 -13.48 17.86
C THR A 1053 61.44 -12.04 17.58
N PRO A 1054 61.64 -11.07 18.49
CA PRO A 1054 61.18 -9.70 18.29
C PRO A 1054 61.78 -9.08 17.02
N GLY A 1055 60.90 -8.55 16.17
CA GLY A 1055 61.20 -7.99 14.86
C GLY A 1055 61.45 -9.01 13.75
N ALA A 1056 61.11 -10.29 13.94
CA ALA A 1056 61.41 -11.37 13.00
C ALA A 1056 60.37 -12.50 13.05
N SER A 1057 60.39 -13.37 12.04
CA SER A 1057 59.49 -14.53 11.97
C SER A 1057 59.68 -15.51 13.14
N ASN A 1058 58.57 -15.96 13.72
CA ASN A 1058 58.53 -16.91 14.83
C ASN A 1058 59.18 -18.26 14.46
N LEU A 1059 59.92 -18.86 15.41
CA LEU A 1059 60.61 -20.14 15.23
C LEU A 1059 60.11 -21.20 16.24
N PHE A 1060 59.69 -22.36 15.73
CA PHE A 1060 59.22 -23.49 16.55
C PHE A 1060 59.87 -24.83 16.17
N THR A 1061 60.27 -25.65 17.16
CA THR A 1061 60.69 -27.06 16.94
C THR A 1061 59.95 -28.01 17.90
N SER A 1062 59.09 -28.87 17.32
CA SER A 1062 58.22 -29.96 17.84
C SER A 1062 58.44 -30.43 19.30
N ASN A 1063 57.43 -30.72 20.15
CA ASN A 1063 56.26 -31.59 19.98
C ASN A 1063 55.24 -31.30 21.10
N GLN A 1064 53.99 -30.95 20.77
CA GLN A 1064 52.73 -31.47 21.36
C GLN A 1064 51.55 -30.71 20.74
N GLU A 1065 50.94 -31.27 19.70
CA GLU A 1065 49.66 -30.79 19.17
C GLU A 1065 48.54 -31.07 20.19
N TYR A 1066 47.87 -30.01 20.64
CA TYR A 1066 46.58 -30.10 21.30
C TYR A 1066 45.50 -30.32 20.21
N GLN A 1067 44.89 -31.50 20.19
CA GLN A 1067 43.80 -31.84 19.28
C GLN A 1067 42.53 -31.03 19.64
N ALA A 1068 42.06 -30.18 18.71
CA ALA A 1068 40.76 -29.51 18.83
C ALA A 1068 39.62 -30.54 18.71
N ARG A 1069 38.60 -30.40 19.58
CA ARG A 1069 37.38 -31.24 19.58
C ARG A 1069 36.36 -30.71 18.57
N HIS A 1070 35.64 -31.62 17.89
CA HIS A 1070 34.48 -31.31 17.05
C HIS A 1070 33.25 -30.97 17.93
N PHE A 1071 32.40 -30.04 17.49
CA PHE A 1071 31.11 -29.71 18.14
C PHE A 1071 30.00 -30.73 17.76
N GLN A 1072 28.89 -30.75 18.51
CA GLN A 1072 27.76 -31.69 18.35
C GLN A 1072 26.44 -30.94 18.13
N MET A 1073 25.53 -31.51 17.33
CA MET A 1073 24.18 -30.99 17.06
C MET A 1073 23.13 -32.04 17.40
N GLU A 1074 22.10 -31.65 18.18
CA GLU A 1074 20.96 -32.49 18.55
C GLU A 1074 19.63 -31.82 18.17
N LEU A 1075 18.70 -32.60 17.61
CA LEU A 1075 17.41 -32.11 17.09
C LEU A 1075 16.25 -32.67 17.91
N PHE A 1076 15.39 -31.82 18.45
CA PHE A 1076 14.23 -32.25 19.23
C PHE A 1076 13.03 -31.29 19.08
N PRO A 1077 11.78 -31.77 18.93
CA PRO A 1077 11.43 -33.15 18.58
C PRO A 1077 11.83 -33.46 17.13
N ASN A 1078 12.16 -34.72 16.84
CA ASN A 1078 12.39 -35.21 15.48
C ASN A 1078 11.79 -36.62 15.38
N PRO A 1079 10.57 -36.77 14.82
CA PRO A 1079 9.88 -35.82 13.92
C PRO A 1079 9.37 -34.52 14.59
N ALA A 1080 9.42 -33.41 13.85
CA ALA A 1080 8.95 -32.08 14.24
C ALA A 1080 7.62 -31.73 13.54
N ASN A 1081 6.77 -30.91 14.16
CA ASN A 1081 5.58 -30.33 13.53
C ASN A 1081 5.91 -28.86 13.17
N ASP A 1082 5.46 -27.91 13.99
CA ASP A 1082 5.62 -26.48 13.71
C ASP A 1082 6.91 -25.87 14.30
N LEU A 1083 7.50 -26.49 15.33
CA LEU A 1083 8.71 -25.98 16.00
C LEU A 1083 9.76 -27.08 16.15
N LEU A 1084 11.01 -26.73 15.85
CA LEU A 1084 12.19 -27.57 16.05
C LEU A 1084 13.20 -26.88 16.96
N TYR A 1085 13.59 -27.55 18.04
CA TYR A 1085 14.70 -27.11 18.89
C TYR A 1085 16.00 -27.77 18.43
N ILE A 1086 17.00 -26.93 18.19
CA ILE A 1086 18.33 -27.30 17.70
C ILE A 1086 19.31 -26.98 18.81
N HIS A 1087 19.80 -28.01 19.50
CA HIS A 1087 20.83 -27.86 20.53
C HIS A 1087 22.20 -28.04 19.90
N ILE A 1088 23.10 -27.08 20.08
CA ILE A 1088 24.48 -27.13 19.59
C ILE A 1088 25.42 -26.96 20.78
N GLY A 1089 26.24 -27.98 21.03
CA GLY A 1089 27.17 -28.02 22.17
C GLY A 1089 28.60 -28.40 21.78
N ASN A 1090 29.55 -28.14 22.66
CA ASN A 1090 31.01 -28.33 22.44
C ASN A 1090 31.61 -27.48 21.31
N ILE A 1091 31.09 -26.26 21.09
CA ILE A 1091 31.79 -25.27 20.28
C ILE A 1091 32.99 -24.79 21.10
N SER A 1092 34.22 -25.10 20.69
CA SER A 1092 35.41 -24.53 21.32
C SER A 1092 35.37 -23.01 21.11
N ARG A 1093 35.37 -22.19 22.18
CA ARG A 1093 35.12 -20.73 22.15
C ARG A 1093 35.81 -20.05 20.94
N TYR A 1094 35.03 -19.71 19.92
CA TYR A 1094 35.44 -18.94 18.76
C TYR A 1094 35.28 -17.43 19.04
N PRO A 1095 36.03 -16.56 18.34
CA PRO A 1095 35.89 -15.11 18.48
C PRO A 1095 34.48 -14.65 18.10
N ALA A 1096 34.05 -13.53 18.68
CA ALA A 1096 32.68 -13.00 18.69
C ALA A 1096 32.07 -12.65 17.31
N GLU A 1097 32.70 -13.03 16.19
CA GLU A 1097 32.30 -12.68 14.82
C GLU A 1097 32.33 -13.85 13.82
N ALA A 1098 32.50 -15.09 14.26
CA ALA A 1098 32.33 -16.24 13.35
C ALA A 1098 30.84 -16.45 13.01
N SER A 1099 30.44 -16.19 11.76
CA SER A 1099 29.08 -16.48 11.28
C SER A 1099 28.80 -17.98 11.36
N PHE A 1100 27.84 -18.37 12.18
CA PHE A 1100 27.37 -19.75 12.28
C PHE A 1100 26.04 -19.87 11.53
N GLU A 1101 25.96 -20.77 10.56
CA GLU A 1101 24.82 -20.84 9.64
C GLU A 1101 24.03 -22.14 9.85
N LEU A 1102 22.70 -22.02 9.85
CA LEU A 1102 21.76 -23.13 9.71
C LEU A 1102 21.15 -23.11 8.30
N GLN A 1103 21.19 -24.25 7.62
CA GLN A 1103 20.65 -24.42 6.28
C GLN A 1103 19.76 -25.67 6.20
N LEU A 1104 18.52 -25.51 5.75
CA LEU A 1104 17.58 -26.60 5.55
C LEU A 1104 17.45 -26.92 4.07
N PHE A 1105 17.68 -28.19 3.70
CA PHE A 1105 17.58 -28.67 2.32
C PHE A 1105 16.53 -29.77 2.17
N ASP A 1106 15.84 -29.80 1.04
CA ASP A 1106 15.05 -30.97 0.65
C ASP A 1106 15.96 -32.13 0.19
N LEU A 1107 15.37 -33.32 -0.03
CA LEU A 1107 16.12 -34.51 -0.48
C LEU A 1107 16.71 -34.38 -1.90
N THR A 1108 16.35 -33.34 -2.66
CA THR A 1108 16.94 -33.06 -3.98
C THR A 1108 18.14 -32.11 -3.89
N GLY A 1109 18.43 -31.58 -2.70
CA GLY A 1109 19.52 -30.63 -2.44
C GLY A 1109 19.12 -29.17 -2.65
N ARG A 1110 17.83 -28.87 -2.81
CA ARG A 1110 17.33 -27.49 -2.91
C ARG A 1110 17.28 -26.87 -1.51
N LEU A 1111 17.87 -25.68 -1.36
CA LEU A 1111 17.79 -24.88 -0.15
C LEU A 1111 16.36 -24.39 0.07
N ILE A 1112 15.81 -24.68 1.24
CA ILE A 1112 14.45 -24.33 1.66
C ILE A 1112 14.47 -23.13 2.60
N LEU A 1113 15.42 -23.12 3.55
CA LEU A 1113 15.55 -22.07 4.55
C LEU A 1113 17.03 -21.90 4.93
N ARG A 1114 17.45 -20.66 5.17
CA ARG A 1114 18.77 -20.30 5.68
C ARG A 1114 18.60 -19.34 6.85
N GLN A 1115 19.34 -19.58 7.92
CA GLN A 1115 19.38 -18.70 9.08
C GLN A 1115 20.82 -18.52 9.54
N ASP A 1116 21.30 -17.27 9.51
CA ASP A 1116 22.58 -16.92 10.11
C ASP A 1116 22.36 -16.64 11.61
N LEU A 1117 23.24 -17.21 12.44
CA LEU A 1117 23.23 -17.08 13.89
C LEU A 1117 24.44 -16.23 14.30
N ILE A 1118 24.14 -15.07 14.88
CA ILE A 1118 25.14 -14.09 15.29
C ILE A 1118 25.45 -14.34 16.77
N ASN A 1119 26.72 -14.62 17.06
CA ASN A 1119 27.28 -14.70 18.41
C ASN A 1119 26.57 -15.70 19.37
N PRO A 1120 26.26 -16.95 18.96
CA PRO A 1120 25.61 -17.89 19.86
C PRO A 1120 26.56 -18.37 20.97
N ASP A 1121 26.02 -18.57 22.19
CA ASP A 1121 26.76 -19.15 23.33
C ASP A 1121 27.37 -20.52 22.90
N PRO A 1122 28.61 -20.88 23.31
CA PRO A 1122 29.23 -22.17 22.97
C PRO A 1122 28.42 -23.45 23.31
N ASP A 1123 27.35 -23.30 24.09
CA ASP A 1123 26.31 -24.30 24.30
C ASP A 1123 24.93 -23.63 24.24
N PHE A 1124 24.21 -23.76 23.12
CA PHE A 1124 22.96 -23.03 22.90
C PHE A 1124 21.87 -23.88 22.25
N THR A 1125 20.62 -23.49 22.51
CA THR A 1125 19.45 -24.04 21.83
C THR A 1125 18.79 -22.97 21.00
N TYR A 1126 18.61 -23.22 19.71
CA TYR A 1126 17.88 -22.36 18.79
C TYR A 1126 16.54 -23.00 18.42
N THR A 1127 15.48 -22.20 18.37
CA THR A 1127 14.15 -22.65 17.96
C THR A 1127 13.89 -22.21 16.53
N LEU A 1128 13.64 -23.16 15.64
CA LEU A 1128 13.29 -22.92 14.24
C LEU A 1128 11.79 -23.15 14.03
N ASP A 1129 11.12 -22.16 13.44
CA ASP A 1129 9.71 -22.26 13.01
C ASP A 1129 9.62 -22.95 11.64
N LEU A 1130 8.83 -24.02 11.60
CA LEU A 1130 8.62 -24.89 10.45
C LEU A 1130 7.17 -24.82 9.94
N SER A 1131 6.32 -23.94 10.46
CA SER A 1131 4.89 -23.82 10.10
C SER A 1131 4.62 -23.61 8.60
N ILE A 1132 5.60 -23.06 7.88
CA ILE A 1132 5.55 -22.82 6.42
C ILE A 1132 6.26 -23.90 5.59
N VAL A 1133 6.92 -24.87 6.23
CA VAL A 1133 7.70 -25.93 5.57
C VAL A 1133 6.83 -27.19 5.42
N PRO A 1134 6.61 -27.71 4.19
CA PRO A 1134 5.75 -28.88 3.99
C PRO A 1134 6.25 -30.13 4.72
N SER A 1135 5.33 -31.01 5.16
CA SER A 1135 5.67 -32.31 5.76
C SER A 1135 6.57 -33.14 4.83
N GLY A 1136 7.63 -33.73 5.35
CA GLY A 1136 8.62 -34.43 4.54
C GLY A 1136 9.94 -34.77 5.24
N PHE A 1137 10.88 -35.30 4.46
CA PHE A 1137 12.26 -35.54 4.92
C PHE A 1137 13.18 -34.44 4.42
N TYR A 1138 14.02 -33.94 5.33
CA TYR A 1138 14.94 -32.84 5.06
C TYR A 1138 16.34 -33.13 5.63
N LEU A 1139 17.33 -32.38 5.17
CA LEU A 1139 18.68 -32.35 5.74
C LEU A 1139 18.90 -30.96 6.34
N LEU A 1140 19.24 -30.92 7.62
CA LEU A 1140 19.61 -29.69 8.32
C LEU A 1140 21.13 -29.68 8.49
N LYS A 1141 21.77 -28.66 7.93
CA LYS A 1141 23.20 -28.43 7.98
C LYS A 1141 23.49 -27.26 8.92
N ALA A 1142 24.48 -27.42 9.79
CA ALA A 1142 24.97 -26.40 10.70
C ALA A 1142 26.49 -26.27 10.62
N GLY A 1143 27.03 -25.06 10.48
CA GLY A 1143 28.47 -24.87 10.42
C GLY A 1143 28.91 -23.44 10.15
N ASN A 1144 30.22 -23.22 10.11
CA ASN A 1144 30.85 -21.91 9.93
C ASN A 1144 31.84 -21.88 8.74
N GLY A 1145 31.65 -22.77 7.76
CA GLY A 1145 32.53 -22.91 6.59
C GLY A 1145 33.81 -23.75 6.82
N ASN A 1146 34.30 -23.86 8.06
CA ASN A 1146 35.49 -24.66 8.41
C ASN A 1146 35.16 -25.98 9.11
N GLN A 1147 34.04 -26.04 9.84
CA GLN A 1147 33.50 -27.27 10.44
C GLN A 1147 31.98 -27.32 10.18
N GLU A 1148 31.48 -28.49 9.79
CA GLU A 1148 30.07 -28.69 9.43
C GLU A 1148 29.53 -30.00 10.03
N VAL A 1149 28.29 -29.95 10.51
CA VAL A 1149 27.52 -31.12 10.93
C VAL A 1149 26.19 -31.11 10.17
N ILE A 1150 25.77 -32.28 9.69
CA ILE A 1150 24.52 -32.46 8.95
C ILE A 1150 23.70 -33.54 9.65
N GLU A 1151 22.45 -33.22 9.99
CA GLU A 1151 21.50 -34.13 10.60
C GLU A 1151 20.23 -34.28 9.75
N ARG A 1152 19.58 -35.44 9.86
CA ARG A 1152 18.33 -35.72 9.16
C ARG A 1152 17.14 -35.21 9.98
N LEU A 1153 16.25 -34.46 9.33
CA LEU A 1153 15.01 -33.96 9.93
C LEU A 1153 13.79 -34.62 9.27
N VAL A 1154 12.77 -34.94 10.08
CA VAL A 1154 11.44 -35.36 9.64
C VAL A 1154 10.44 -34.31 10.09
N ILE A 1155 9.66 -33.73 9.16
CA ILE A 1155 8.57 -32.79 9.43
C ILE A 1155 7.24 -33.49 9.17
N GLN A 1156 6.30 -33.45 10.12
CA GLN A 1156 5.00 -34.13 10.08
C GLN A 1156 3.85 -33.19 9.78
#